data_AF-A0AA38HHY6-F1
#
_entry.id   AF-A0AA38HHY6-F1
#
_cell.length_a   1.000
_cell.length_b   1.000
_cell.length_c   1.000
_cell.angle_alpha   90.00
_cell.angle_beta   90.00
_cell.angle_gamma   90.00
#
_symmetry.space_group_name_H-M   'P 1'
#
loop_
_entity.id
_entity.type
_entity.pdbx_description
1 polymer ?
#
loop_
_entity_poly.entity_id
_entity_poly.type
_entity_poly.pdbx_seq_one_letter_code
_entity_poly.pdbx_strand_id
1 'polypeptide(L)'
;MPAPARVILVGVAGFGASHLTNLRRLASTGHAQIVGLVDPSLHAQSLSDPSYTPPDDAPLFPTLSSALSSSGQVDIVVLCVPIHLHAPLTREALLSGADVLLEKPPFARMADFEAILQLQAETGRKVQVGFQSLGSLVLPHLLPGGEIPIGRTLSVRAKGTWLRREGYWNRAPWVGRRSLGETDTMDGVATNALAHAVITSLQIAGMHLAEDVAQVELEMYRANPVDVDDTTSLRVTPSRSGDGGGDGARVTAALTLCAAEQTWPTIDIVGEGGTATFEYVTGTLRWKGEERTYDRVDLLQNLIEHRWDETGTPLLCPLRSTGAFMRVLEAVRTAPEPVHIQRKYVDVRGEGSDAHHVVQDVEKWVEAAADAEALFSEVGAPWAFAGRDKVLANAILGGRTILEIQDGGSILPTSSPRPYIHPIRTLSGVEVSATHPADHDWHCGLGFAVPDVDGCSFWGGGTYVHGKGYVDLENHGRMTTERVEYLPSSSGSAPNPSGIEQTILWTNHLGHSPLRELRSLRWSLLPHCGSGGGDGGISGWVLSYRTTLTALAGPVSLGSPGTNGRPGGGYGGFFWRLPRCSDVQLLGAGGKEGEEEVHGQKADWISWSAVFEGRPGAVGEATIVIVPEDEETGRDRWVVRRETYPGIGSAVAWEERTEIADGRELSRGFRVAVVDGRMERDEVEKVVEVLRESTSKGRSSS
;
A
#
# COMPACT_ATOMS: atom_id res chain seq x y z
N MET A 1 41.29 23.98 15.40
CA MET A 1 40.03 23.47 14.83
C MET A 1 39.02 24.60 14.89
N PRO A 2 38.09 24.67 13.92
CA PRO A 2 36.94 25.58 13.99
C PRO A 2 36.12 25.37 15.27
N ALA A 3 35.21 26.28 15.58
CA ALA A 3 34.31 26.11 16.72
C ALA A 3 33.45 24.83 16.55
N PRO A 4 33.14 24.09 17.65
CA PRO A 4 32.29 22.91 17.57
C PRO A 4 30.94 23.26 16.97
N ALA A 5 30.43 22.42 16.06
CA ALA A 5 29.11 22.63 15.47
C ALA A 5 28.02 22.50 16.54
N ARG A 6 27.10 23.46 16.62
CA ARG A 6 25.98 23.45 17.56
C ARG A 6 24.82 22.64 16.99
N VAL A 7 24.51 21.50 17.61
CA VAL A 7 23.59 20.51 17.06
C VAL A 7 22.36 20.32 17.93
N ILE A 8 21.18 20.29 17.29
CA ILE A 8 19.93 19.79 17.88
C ILE A 8 19.65 18.38 17.34
N LEU A 9 19.27 17.45 18.21
CA LEU A 9 18.76 16.13 17.82
C LEU A 9 17.24 16.07 18.02
N VAL A 10 16.50 15.73 16.97
CA VAL A 10 15.05 15.55 16.98
C VAL A 10 14.71 14.07 16.79
N GLY A 11 13.90 13.53 17.70
CA GLY A 11 13.65 12.10 17.83
C GLY A 11 14.82 11.42 18.54
N VAL A 12 14.70 11.27 19.86
CA VAL A 12 15.79 10.83 20.73
C VAL A 12 15.68 9.34 21.06
N ALA A 13 14.46 8.81 21.09
CA ALA A 13 14.20 7.39 21.29
C ALA A 13 14.53 6.54 20.05
N GLY A 14 14.51 5.21 20.23
CA GLY A 14 14.75 4.25 19.13
C GLY A 14 16.11 4.47 18.47
N PHE A 15 16.12 4.66 17.14
CA PHE A 15 17.36 4.92 16.39
C PHE A 15 18.01 6.27 16.76
N GLY A 16 17.25 7.21 17.32
CA GLY A 16 17.75 8.48 17.85
C GLY A 16 18.81 8.29 18.95
N ALA A 17 18.74 7.19 19.70
CA ALA A 17 19.72 6.88 20.73
C ALA A 17 21.11 6.59 20.14
N SER A 18 21.17 6.05 18.92
CA SER A 18 22.42 5.86 18.18
C SER A 18 23.01 7.20 17.73
N HIS A 19 22.17 8.12 17.25
CA HIS A 19 22.59 9.50 16.95
C HIS A 19 23.07 10.25 18.19
N LEU A 20 22.39 10.12 19.34
CA LEU A 20 22.84 10.71 20.59
C LEU A 20 24.20 10.16 21.04
N THR A 21 24.39 8.86 20.93
CA THR A 21 25.68 8.20 21.23
C THR A 21 26.79 8.74 20.33
N ASN A 22 26.52 8.89 19.03
CA ASN A 22 27.49 9.46 18.10
C ASN A 22 27.77 10.94 18.37
N LEU A 23 26.75 11.73 18.68
CA LEU A 23 26.90 13.14 19.06
C LEU A 23 27.79 13.32 20.30
N ARG A 24 27.67 12.44 21.30
CA ARG A 24 28.56 12.43 22.48
C ARG A 24 30.00 12.15 22.11
N ARG A 25 30.24 11.18 21.21
CA ARG A 25 31.58 10.90 20.66
C ARG A 25 32.14 12.14 19.96
N LEU A 26 31.36 12.79 19.11
CA LEU A 26 31.77 14.03 18.43
C LEU A 26 31.99 15.20 19.40
N ALA A 27 31.19 15.30 20.45
CA ALA A 27 31.37 16.30 21.51
C ALA A 27 32.66 16.07 22.30
N SER A 28 32.98 14.82 22.65
CA SER A 28 34.22 14.47 23.35
C SER A 28 35.50 14.78 22.55
N THR A 29 35.39 14.86 21.23
CA THR A 29 36.49 15.21 20.32
C THR A 29 36.46 16.68 19.87
N GLY A 30 35.53 17.48 20.41
CA GLY A 30 35.40 18.90 20.09
C GLY A 30 34.79 19.21 18.72
N HIS A 31 34.19 18.22 18.04
CA HIS A 31 33.54 18.42 16.75
C HIS A 31 32.13 18.99 16.86
N ALA A 32 31.40 18.64 17.91
CA ALA A 32 30.02 19.04 18.10
C ALA A 32 29.74 19.54 19.53
N GLN A 33 28.69 20.33 19.68
CA GLN A 33 28.08 20.67 20.96
C GLN A 33 26.59 20.36 20.85
N ILE A 34 26.07 19.50 21.73
CA ILE A 34 24.63 19.22 21.81
C ILE A 34 23.98 20.40 22.52
N VAL A 35 23.12 21.14 21.82
CA VAL A 35 22.48 22.35 22.37
C VAL A 35 20.99 22.15 22.66
N GLY A 36 20.40 21.07 22.16
CA GLY A 36 19.03 20.70 22.48
C GLY A 36 18.67 19.31 21.99
N LEU A 37 17.78 18.66 22.72
CA LEU A 37 17.12 17.41 22.35
C LEU A 37 15.62 17.69 22.17
N VAL A 38 14.99 17.08 21.18
CA VAL A 38 13.56 17.27 20.90
C VAL A 38 12.89 15.90 20.83
N ASP A 39 12.01 15.63 21.79
CA ASP A 39 11.19 14.42 21.81
C ASP A 39 9.92 14.69 22.65
N PRO A 40 8.72 14.79 22.02
CA PRO A 40 7.50 15.15 22.73
C PRO A 40 7.12 14.15 23.83
N SER A 41 7.33 12.85 23.58
CA SER A 41 6.98 11.79 24.51
C SER A 41 7.90 11.79 25.73
N LEU A 42 9.21 11.89 25.50
CA LEU A 42 10.18 11.99 26.59
C LEU A 42 10.03 13.31 27.36
N HIS A 43 9.71 14.41 26.68
CA HIS A 43 9.46 15.69 27.35
C HIS A 43 8.23 15.60 28.26
N ALA A 44 7.12 15.05 27.77
CA ALA A 44 5.93 14.82 28.59
C ALA A 44 6.21 13.88 29.78
N GLN A 45 7.02 12.83 29.57
CA GLN A 45 7.47 11.94 30.65
C GLN A 45 8.28 12.71 31.70
N SER A 46 9.22 13.57 31.29
CA SER A 46 10.06 14.37 32.20
C SER A 46 9.26 15.31 33.10
N LEU A 47 8.09 15.76 32.64
CA LEU A 47 7.19 16.62 33.42
C LEU A 47 6.27 15.83 34.35
N SER A 48 5.96 14.57 34.02
CA SER A 48 4.97 13.76 34.73
C SER A 48 5.59 12.75 35.71
N ASP A 49 6.85 12.37 35.51
CA ASP A 49 7.57 11.42 36.34
C ASP A 49 8.78 12.09 37.03
N PRO A 50 8.71 12.37 38.35
CA PRO A 50 9.82 12.96 39.11
C PRO A 50 11.09 12.10 39.17
N SER A 51 11.00 10.80 38.83
CA SER A 51 12.14 9.88 38.79
C SER A 51 12.81 9.80 37.42
N TYR A 52 12.25 10.49 36.42
CA TYR A 52 12.79 10.51 35.07
C TYR A 52 14.23 11.04 35.04
N THR A 53 15.12 10.26 34.43
CA THR A 53 16.50 10.66 34.18
C THR A 53 16.62 11.12 32.73
N PRO A 54 17.00 12.38 32.47
CA PRO A 54 17.20 12.87 31.12
C PRO A 54 18.20 12.03 30.34
N PRO A 55 17.99 11.84 29.03
CA PRO A 55 18.89 11.05 28.21
C PRO A 55 20.26 11.69 28.04
N ASP A 56 20.41 13.00 28.29
CA ASP A 56 21.64 13.80 28.21
C ASP A 56 21.53 15.07 29.07
N ASP A 57 22.65 15.77 29.28
CA ASP A 57 22.69 17.07 29.99
C ASP A 57 22.11 18.22 29.14
N ALA A 58 22.02 18.04 27.81
CA ALA A 58 21.40 19.00 26.92
C ALA A 58 19.89 19.19 27.22
N PRO A 59 19.34 20.41 27.11
CA PRO A 59 17.93 20.66 27.41
C PRO A 59 16.98 19.87 26.50
N LEU A 60 15.93 19.29 27.08
CA LEU A 60 14.90 18.51 26.38
C LEU A 60 13.65 19.36 26.11
N PHE A 61 13.29 19.47 24.84
CA PHE A 61 12.20 20.29 24.34
C PHE A 61 11.06 19.45 23.74
N PRO A 62 9.81 19.94 23.76
CA PRO A 62 8.68 19.26 23.13
C PRO A 62 8.63 19.44 21.62
N THR A 63 9.22 20.51 21.07
CA THR A 63 9.16 20.85 19.64
C THR A 63 10.48 21.41 19.13
N LEU A 64 10.73 21.29 17.83
CA LEU A 64 11.90 21.89 17.19
C LEU A 64 11.90 23.42 17.35
N SER A 65 10.74 24.07 17.23
CA SER A 65 10.64 25.53 17.30
C SER A 65 11.05 26.08 18.66
N SER A 66 10.65 25.38 19.74
CA SER A 66 11.05 25.77 21.10
C SER A 66 12.54 25.57 21.33
N ALA A 67 13.11 24.47 20.84
CA ALA A 67 14.54 24.23 20.89
C ALA A 67 15.35 25.29 20.13
N LEU A 68 14.96 25.61 18.88
CA LEU A 68 15.60 26.65 18.07
C LEU A 68 15.55 28.03 18.73
N SER A 69 14.40 28.39 19.33
CA SER A 69 14.21 29.69 20.00
C SER A 69 15.07 29.83 21.27
N SER A 70 15.24 28.74 22.02
CA SER A 70 15.99 28.74 23.29
C SER A 70 17.49 28.51 23.12
N SER A 71 17.93 27.89 22.02
CA SER A 71 19.31 27.45 21.84
C SER A 71 20.21 28.46 21.14
N GLY A 72 19.73 29.66 20.80
CA GLY A 72 20.51 30.65 20.04
C GLY A 72 20.86 30.16 18.63
N GLN A 73 22.05 30.50 18.13
CA GLN A 73 22.48 30.02 16.80
C GLN A 73 22.63 28.49 16.79
N VAL A 74 22.01 27.81 15.83
CA VAL A 74 22.10 26.36 15.63
C VAL A 74 22.71 26.11 14.25
N ASP A 75 23.71 25.24 14.19
CA ASP A 75 24.42 24.93 12.95
C ASP A 75 23.78 23.76 12.19
N ILE A 76 23.40 22.72 12.93
CA ILE A 76 22.88 21.47 12.37
C ILE A 76 21.66 20.99 13.18
N VAL A 77 20.64 20.51 12.48
CA VAL A 77 19.54 19.74 13.05
C VAL A 77 19.61 18.31 12.53
N VAL A 78 19.70 17.34 13.44
CA VAL A 78 19.60 15.90 13.13
C VAL A 78 18.14 15.47 13.28
N LEU A 79 17.52 14.98 12.21
CA LEU A 79 16.13 14.55 12.20
C LEU A 79 16.06 13.02 12.13
N CYS A 80 15.70 12.39 13.24
CA CYS A 80 15.50 10.94 13.39
C CYS A 80 14.06 10.65 13.87
N VAL A 81 13.08 10.96 13.03
CA VAL A 81 11.65 10.94 13.35
C VAL A 81 10.89 10.03 12.37
N PRO A 82 9.61 9.70 12.61
CA PRO A 82 8.79 9.06 11.58
C PRO A 82 8.79 9.84 10.26
N ILE A 83 8.87 9.12 9.13
CA ILE A 83 9.13 9.70 7.79
C ILE A 83 8.20 10.85 7.38
N HIS A 84 6.95 10.83 7.83
CA HIS A 84 5.99 11.89 7.50
C HIS A 84 6.32 13.25 8.12
N LEU A 85 7.13 13.27 9.18
CA LEU A 85 7.62 14.49 9.81
C LEU A 85 8.89 15.02 9.14
N HIS A 86 9.51 14.27 8.21
CA HIS A 86 10.76 14.67 7.56
C HIS A 86 10.61 16.00 6.82
N ALA A 87 9.60 16.14 5.96
CA ALA A 87 9.40 17.36 5.16
C ALA A 87 9.09 18.60 6.02
N PRO A 88 8.09 18.60 6.93
CA PRO A 88 7.79 19.79 7.73
C PRO A 88 8.95 20.21 8.64
N LEU A 89 9.64 19.26 9.28
CA LEU A 89 10.76 19.59 10.19
C LEU A 89 12.04 19.97 9.43
N THR A 90 12.28 19.40 8.24
CA THR A 90 13.39 19.85 7.38
C THR A 90 13.14 21.29 6.95
N ARG A 91 11.92 21.62 6.52
CA ARG A 91 11.54 23.00 6.18
C ARG A 91 11.80 23.96 7.35
N GLU A 92 11.37 23.60 8.55
CA GLU A 92 11.58 24.41 9.76
C GLU A 92 13.07 24.65 10.05
N ALA A 93 13.90 23.61 9.99
CA ALA A 93 15.34 23.71 10.21
C ALA A 93 16.06 24.57 9.15
N LEU A 94 15.73 24.42 7.86
CA LEU A 94 16.35 25.21 6.80
C LEU A 94 15.98 26.70 6.93
N LEU A 95 14.72 27.00 7.28
CA LEU A 95 14.26 28.37 7.51
C LEU A 95 14.89 29.02 8.74
N SER A 96 15.34 28.24 9.73
CA SER A 96 16.10 28.75 10.88
C SER A 96 17.58 29.01 10.56
N GLY A 97 18.04 28.66 9.37
CA GLY A 97 19.43 28.80 8.95
C GLY A 97 20.36 27.62 9.30
N ALA A 98 19.81 26.51 9.81
CA ALA A 98 20.56 25.31 10.10
C ALA A 98 20.70 24.41 8.86
N ASP A 99 21.79 23.65 8.79
CA ASP A 99 21.88 22.49 7.90
C ASP A 99 21.21 21.28 8.54
N VAL A 100 20.90 20.25 7.75
CA VAL A 100 20.13 19.09 8.21
C VAL A 100 20.86 17.79 7.92
N LEU A 101 20.96 16.92 8.94
CA LEU A 101 21.17 15.49 8.74
C LEU A 101 19.80 14.80 8.86
N LEU A 102 19.27 14.31 7.75
CA LEU A 102 17.93 13.74 7.64
C LEU A 102 18.00 12.21 7.60
N GLU A 103 17.36 11.50 8.51
CA GLU A 103 17.30 10.04 8.43
C GLU A 103 16.65 9.52 7.15
N LYS A 104 16.96 8.27 6.80
CA LYS A 104 16.37 7.59 5.64
C LYS A 104 15.02 6.96 6.00
N PRO A 105 14.09 6.78 5.04
CA PRO A 105 14.13 7.30 3.66
C PRO A 105 13.94 8.83 3.67
N PRO A 106 14.38 9.58 2.63
CA PRO A 106 14.33 11.04 2.67
C PRO A 106 12.90 11.56 2.91
N PHE A 107 11.96 11.16 2.05
CA PHE A 107 10.56 11.55 2.15
C PHE A 107 9.65 10.42 1.63
N ALA A 108 8.38 10.46 2.01
CA ALA A 108 7.40 9.50 1.57
C ALA A 108 6.80 9.81 0.18
N ARG A 109 7.01 11.02 -0.35
CA ARG A 109 6.47 11.50 -1.65
C ARG A 109 7.53 12.24 -2.46
N MET A 110 7.49 12.07 -3.79
CA MET A 110 8.33 12.86 -4.69
C MET A 110 8.07 14.39 -4.58
N ALA A 111 6.81 14.79 -4.36
CA ALA A 111 6.47 16.21 -4.21
C ALA A 111 7.14 16.88 -3.00
N ASP A 112 7.26 16.16 -1.87
CA ASP A 112 7.96 16.66 -0.68
C ASP A 112 9.46 16.83 -0.94
N PHE A 113 10.05 15.86 -1.66
CA PHE A 113 11.45 15.92 -2.09
C PHE A 113 11.73 17.14 -2.96
N GLU A 114 10.91 17.39 -3.98
CA GLU A 114 11.04 18.55 -4.87
C GLU A 114 10.88 19.87 -4.11
N ALA A 115 9.89 19.96 -3.22
CA ALA A 115 9.65 21.15 -2.41
C ALA A 115 10.83 21.48 -1.48
N ILE A 116 11.46 20.48 -0.87
CA ILE A 116 12.63 20.69 -0.01
C ILE A 116 13.89 20.97 -0.83
N LEU A 117 14.06 20.37 -2.00
CA LEU A 117 15.16 20.75 -2.91
C LEU A 117 15.08 22.21 -3.34
N GLN A 118 13.87 22.70 -3.66
CA GLN A 118 13.66 24.12 -3.97
C GLN A 118 14.02 25.00 -2.77
N LEU A 119 13.53 24.68 -1.57
CA LEU A 119 13.85 25.43 -0.35
C LEU A 119 15.35 25.42 -0.03
N GLN A 120 16.03 24.30 -0.29
CA GLN A 120 17.49 24.19 -0.14
C GLN A 120 18.20 25.20 -1.06
N ALA A 121 17.75 25.34 -2.31
CA ALA A 121 18.29 26.32 -3.24
C ALA A 121 18.03 27.76 -2.81
N GLU A 122 16.84 28.05 -2.25
CA GLU A 122 16.46 29.38 -1.76
C GLU A 122 17.24 29.81 -0.51
N THR A 123 17.48 28.88 0.43
CA THR A 123 18.14 29.16 1.71
C THR A 123 19.66 28.98 1.67
N GLY A 124 20.18 28.28 0.65
CA GLY A 124 21.59 27.90 0.52
C GLY A 124 22.09 26.89 1.57
N ARG A 125 21.21 26.44 2.47
CA ARG A 125 21.49 25.44 3.51
C ARG A 125 21.69 24.06 2.90
N LYS A 126 22.25 23.14 3.67
CA LYS A 126 22.59 21.78 3.22
C LYS A 126 21.69 20.74 3.86
N VAL A 127 21.35 19.71 3.09
CA VAL A 127 20.66 18.52 3.60
C VAL A 127 21.49 17.29 3.20
N GLN A 128 22.00 16.57 4.19
CA GLN A 128 22.64 15.27 4.03
C GLN A 128 21.66 14.19 4.50
N VAL A 129 21.44 13.17 3.68
CA VAL A 129 20.54 12.06 4.01
C VAL A 129 21.34 10.92 4.67
N GLY A 130 20.77 10.32 5.71
CA GLY A 130 21.34 9.26 6.55
C GLY A 130 21.52 7.90 5.87
N PHE A 131 21.80 7.85 4.56
CA PHE A 131 22.15 6.61 3.89
C PHE A 131 23.60 6.21 4.19
N GLN A 132 23.86 5.66 5.39
CA GLN A 132 25.23 5.39 5.84
C GLN A 132 26.03 4.48 4.89
N SER A 133 25.38 3.62 4.09
CA SER A 133 26.06 2.83 3.05
C SER A 133 26.84 3.68 2.05
N LEU A 134 26.42 4.93 1.80
CA LEU A 134 27.11 5.88 0.91
C LEU A 134 28.35 6.52 1.55
N GLY A 135 28.54 6.37 2.86
CA GLY A 135 29.78 6.75 3.52
C GLY A 135 30.91 5.71 3.39
N SER A 136 30.67 4.57 2.74
CA SER A 136 31.66 3.50 2.67
C SER A 136 32.85 3.89 1.79
N LEU A 137 34.06 3.69 2.32
CA LEU A 137 35.31 4.01 1.62
C LEU A 137 35.58 3.10 0.42
N VAL A 138 34.79 2.04 0.22
CA VAL A 138 34.88 1.21 -0.99
C VAL A 138 34.31 1.91 -2.23
N LEU A 139 33.33 2.81 -2.07
CA LEU A 139 32.56 3.33 -3.20
C LEU A 139 33.42 4.03 -4.26
N PRO A 140 34.41 4.89 -3.90
CA PRO A 140 35.32 5.46 -4.89
C PRO A 140 36.06 4.42 -5.75
N HIS A 141 36.31 3.21 -5.22
CA HIS A 141 36.95 2.14 -5.97
C HIS A 141 36.00 1.42 -6.95
N LEU A 142 34.69 1.49 -6.70
CA LEU A 142 33.65 0.82 -7.49
C LEU A 142 33.06 1.71 -8.59
N LEU A 143 33.27 3.02 -8.50
CA LEU A 143 32.86 3.98 -9.52
C LEU A 143 33.74 3.86 -10.78
N PRO A 144 33.25 4.32 -11.95
CA PRO A 144 34.04 4.34 -13.18
C PRO A 144 35.41 5.01 -12.99
N GLY A 145 36.49 4.28 -13.28
CA GLY A 145 37.87 4.75 -13.10
C GLY A 145 38.51 4.41 -11.74
N GLY A 146 37.80 3.71 -10.86
CA GLY A 146 38.33 3.22 -9.58
C GLY A 146 39.39 2.12 -9.72
N GLU A 147 40.05 1.80 -8.60
CA GLU A 147 41.20 0.88 -8.58
C GLU A 147 40.87 -0.59 -8.88
N ILE A 148 39.59 -0.98 -8.79
CA ILE A 148 39.18 -2.36 -9.07
C ILE A 148 38.96 -2.48 -10.58
N PRO A 149 39.73 -3.31 -11.29
CA PRO A 149 39.67 -3.39 -12.76
C PRO A 149 38.47 -4.23 -13.22
N ILE A 150 37.25 -3.81 -12.88
CA ILE A 150 36.00 -4.37 -13.41
C ILE A 150 35.70 -3.86 -14.82
N GLY A 151 36.42 -2.84 -15.31
CA GLY A 151 36.12 -2.19 -16.60
C GLY A 151 34.86 -1.34 -16.51
N ARG A 152 34.20 -1.09 -17.65
CA ARG A 152 32.93 -0.36 -17.64
C ARG A 152 31.84 -1.19 -16.94
N THR A 153 31.13 -0.58 -15.99
CA THR A 153 29.96 -1.19 -15.35
C THR A 153 28.86 -1.41 -16.38
N LEU A 154 28.39 -2.66 -16.49
CA LEU A 154 27.33 -3.11 -17.39
C LEU A 154 26.00 -3.20 -16.64
N SER A 155 26.02 -3.70 -15.41
CA SER A 155 24.85 -3.79 -14.54
C SER A 155 25.24 -3.85 -13.07
N VAL A 156 24.28 -3.54 -12.20
CA VAL A 156 24.42 -3.63 -10.74
C VAL A 156 23.23 -4.40 -10.17
N ARG A 157 23.50 -5.40 -9.33
CA ARG A 157 22.51 -6.38 -8.87
C ARG A 157 22.50 -6.44 -7.35
N ALA A 158 21.42 -6.02 -6.70
CA ALA A 158 21.27 -6.10 -5.26
C ALA A 158 20.51 -7.36 -4.84
N LYS A 159 21.03 -8.03 -3.81
CA LYS A 159 20.45 -9.22 -3.20
C LYS A 159 20.30 -9.00 -1.70
N GLY A 160 19.11 -9.23 -1.17
CA GLY A 160 18.87 -9.09 0.27
C GLY A 160 17.88 -10.12 0.77
N THR A 161 18.35 -11.02 1.64
CA THR A 161 17.53 -12.06 2.28
C THR A 161 17.57 -11.84 3.78
N TRP A 162 16.74 -10.91 4.23
CA TRP A 162 16.54 -10.65 5.65
C TRP A 162 15.36 -11.45 6.18
N LEU A 163 15.32 -11.57 7.51
CA LEU A 163 14.24 -12.16 8.25
C LEU A 163 13.68 -11.10 9.21
N ARG A 164 12.36 -10.95 9.25
CA ARG A 164 11.68 -10.12 10.23
C ARG A 164 10.64 -10.90 11.00
N ARG A 165 10.73 -10.79 12.33
CA ARG A 165 9.83 -11.42 13.30
C ARG A 165 8.62 -10.53 13.57
N GLU A 166 7.55 -11.08 14.10
CA GLU A 166 6.34 -10.37 14.51
C GLU A 166 6.63 -9.16 15.41
N GLY A 167 7.63 -9.26 16.31
CA GLY A 167 8.05 -8.13 17.14
C GLY A 167 8.57 -6.91 16.34
N TYR A 168 9.12 -7.12 15.14
CA TYR A 168 9.50 -6.03 14.24
C TYR A 168 8.27 -5.26 13.77
N TRP A 169 7.23 -5.96 13.31
CA TRP A 169 6.03 -5.36 12.74
C TRP A 169 5.19 -4.62 13.79
N ASN A 170 5.16 -5.14 15.01
CA ASN A 170 4.35 -4.59 16.11
C ASN A 170 5.01 -3.44 16.89
N ARG A 171 6.22 -2.99 16.51
CA ARG A 171 6.99 -1.99 17.28
C ARG A 171 6.41 -0.58 17.26
N ALA A 172 5.64 -0.24 16.22
CA ALA A 172 5.00 1.06 16.09
C ALA A 172 3.81 1.01 15.11
N PRO A 173 2.79 1.89 15.25
CA PRO A 173 1.57 1.85 14.42
C PRO A 173 1.79 2.00 12.91
N TRP A 174 2.88 2.67 12.49
CA TRP A 174 3.21 2.94 11.09
C TRP A 174 3.99 1.82 10.40
N VAL A 175 4.52 0.87 11.16
CA VAL A 175 5.40 -0.17 10.61
C VAL A 175 4.57 -1.16 9.79
N GLY A 176 5.09 -1.55 8.63
CA GLY A 176 4.36 -2.37 7.66
C GLY A 176 3.16 -1.66 7.02
N ARG A 177 3.00 -0.34 7.22
CA ARG A 177 1.92 0.45 6.62
C ARG A 177 2.38 1.17 5.37
N ARG A 178 1.50 1.24 4.37
CA ARG A 178 1.62 2.14 3.22
C ARG A 178 1.31 3.57 3.64
N SER A 179 0.25 3.73 4.43
CA SER A 179 -0.20 5.01 4.98
C SER A 179 -0.79 4.89 6.38
N LEU A 180 -0.82 6.01 7.08
CA LEU A 180 -1.60 6.23 8.30
C LEU A 180 -2.55 7.42 8.06
N GLY A 181 -3.83 7.13 7.81
CA GLY A 181 -4.78 8.14 7.33
C GLY A 181 -4.27 8.80 6.03
N GLU A 182 -4.25 10.13 6.00
CA GLU A 182 -3.79 10.96 4.86
C GLU A 182 -2.26 10.98 4.66
N THR A 183 -1.53 10.27 5.51
CA THR A 183 -0.08 10.34 5.59
C THR A 183 0.58 9.11 4.99
N ASP A 184 1.39 9.27 3.95
CA ASP A 184 2.21 8.19 3.39
C ASP A 184 3.37 7.82 4.34
N THR A 185 3.61 6.51 4.51
CA THR A 185 4.70 5.96 5.34
C THR A 185 5.66 5.08 4.55
N MET A 186 5.17 4.29 3.59
CA MET A 186 5.97 3.46 2.67
C MET A 186 7.08 2.63 3.34
N ASP A 187 6.71 1.85 4.35
CA ASP A 187 7.63 1.03 5.17
C ASP A 187 8.03 -0.33 4.54
N GLY A 188 8.05 -0.41 3.22
CA GLY A 188 8.32 -1.64 2.47
C GLY A 188 9.78 -2.10 2.50
N VAL A 189 10.02 -3.32 2.01
CA VAL A 189 11.37 -3.91 1.97
C VAL A 189 12.33 -3.08 1.12
N ALA A 190 11.90 -2.59 -0.04
CA ALA A 190 12.74 -1.82 -0.96
C ALA A 190 12.94 -0.37 -0.53
N THR A 191 11.98 0.20 0.22
CA THR A 191 11.95 1.63 0.55
C THR A 191 12.45 1.94 1.96
N ASN A 192 12.35 1.01 2.92
CA ASN A 192 12.92 1.20 4.25
C ASN A 192 13.97 0.15 4.62
N ALA A 193 13.59 -1.12 4.75
CA ALA A 193 14.45 -2.13 5.39
C ALA A 193 15.76 -2.33 4.62
N LEU A 194 15.67 -2.64 3.33
CA LEU A 194 16.80 -2.84 2.43
C LEU A 194 17.02 -1.64 1.50
N ALA A 195 16.56 -0.44 1.91
CA ALA A 195 16.71 0.80 1.14
C ALA A 195 18.18 1.11 0.77
N HIS A 196 19.13 0.75 1.65
CA HIS A 196 20.57 0.85 1.38
C HIS A 196 21.01 0.05 0.16
N ALA A 197 20.46 -1.16 -0.03
CA ALA A 197 20.77 -1.99 -1.18
C ALA A 197 20.36 -1.29 -2.48
N VAL A 198 19.19 -0.62 -2.47
CA VAL A 198 18.66 0.12 -3.62
C VAL A 198 19.48 1.37 -3.91
N ILE A 199 19.61 2.31 -2.95
CA ILE A 199 20.34 3.56 -3.19
C ILE A 199 21.80 3.30 -3.56
N THR A 200 22.49 2.38 -2.87
CA THR A 200 23.90 2.11 -3.15
C THR A 200 24.09 1.52 -4.55
N SER A 201 23.16 0.66 -5.00
CA SER A 201 23.20 0.13 -6.36
C SER A 201 22.98 1.22 -7.41
N LEU A 202 22.03 2.13 -7.18
CA LEU A 202 21.79 3.30 -8.04
C LEU A 202 23.04 4.18 -8.14
N GLN A 203 23.71 4.49 -7.03
CA GLN A 203 24.93 5.30 -7.03
C GLN A 203 26.09 4.62 -7.77
N ILE A 204 26.29 3.31 -7.59
CA ILE A 204 27.32 2.54 -8.31
C ILE A 204 27.02 2.52 -9.82
N ALA A 205 25.75 2.46 -10.20
CA ALA A 205 25.31 2.52 -11.59
C ALA A 205 25.40 3.93 -12.21
N GLY A 206 25.76 4.95 -11.43
CA GLY A 206 25.83 6.35 -11.87
C GLY A 206 24.47 7.05 -11.97
N MET A 207 23.43 6.52 -11.33
CA MET A 207 22.10 7.13 -11.24
C MET A 207 21.97 7.89 -9.90
N HIS A 208 22.11 9.21 -9.96
CA HIS A 208 22.09 10.08 -8.78
C HIS A 208 20.80 10.93 -8.75
N LEU A 209 20.40 11.44 -9.90
CA LEU A 209 19.32 12.41 -10.05
C LEU A 209 18.02 11.71 -10.46
N ALA A 210 16.90 12.41 -10.29
CA ALA A 210 15.59 11.87 -10.66
C ALA A 210 15.47 11.70 -12.20
N GLU A 211 16.10 12.60 -12.95
CA GLU A 211 16.19 12.55 -14.41
C GLU A 211 17.04 11.39 -14.94
N ASP A 212 17.90 10.77 -14.12
CA ASP A 212 18.72 9.64 -14.54
C ASP A 212 17.89 8.36 -14.72
N VAL A 213 16.65 8.32 -14.21
CA VAL A 213 15.75 7.16 -14.24
C VAL A 213 14.67 7.31 -15.31
N ALA A 214 14.71 6.47 -16.35
CA ALA A 214 13.69 6.41 -17.39
C ALA A 214 12.49 5.59 -16.95
N GLN A 215 12.74 4.43 -16.34
CA GLN A 215 11.71 3.46 -16.02
C GLN A 215 12.06 2.68 -14.76
N VAL A 216 11.03 2.39 -13.96
CA VAL A 216 11.08 1.45 -12.84
C VAL A 216 10.04 0.37 -13.10
N GLU A 217 10.48 -0.88 -13.16
CA GLU A 217 9.62 -2.07 -13.19
C GLU A 217 9.63 -2.71 -11.81
N LEU A 218 8.46 -3.13 -11.32
CA LEU A 218 8.26 -3.61 -9.95
C LEU A 218 7.37 -4.85 -9.93
N GLU A 219 7.78 -5.83 -9.14
CA GLU A 219 6.92 -6.86 -8.58
C GLU A 219 7.01 -6.82 -7.06
N MET A 220 5.87 -6.55 -6.43
CA MET A 220 5.75 -6.38 -4.99
C MET A 220 4.87 -7.49 -4.43
N TYR A 221 5.41 -8.20 -3.44
CA TYR A 221 4.75 -9.31 -2.78
C TYR A 221 4.75 -9.14 -1.25
N ARG A 222 3.78 -9.78 -0.60
CA ARG A 222 3.72 -9.88 0.86
C ARG A 222 3.38 -11.28 1.32
N ALA A 223 4.07 -11.75 2.34
CA ALA A 223 3.74 -12.96 3.10
C ALA A 223 3.24 -12.64 4.51
N ASN A 224 3.70 -11.52 5.08
CA ASN A 224 3.24 -10.99 6.36
C ASN A 224 1.89 -10.24 6.19
N PRO A 225 1.07 -10.14 7.24
CA PRO A 225 -0.20 -9.40 7.22
C PRO A 225 0.02 -7.87 7.30
N VAL A 226 0.80 -7.34 6.37
CA VAL A 226 1.18 -5.93 6.26
C VAL A 226 0.60 -5.31 5.00
N ASP A 227 0.53 -3.98 4.94
CA ASP A 227 -0.01 -3.26 3.78
C ASP A 227 1.09 -3.02 2.71
N VAL A 228 2.37 -3.14 3.07
CA VAL A 228 3.55 -2.92 2.21
C VAL A 228 4.14 -4.22 1.69
N ASP A 229 5.07 -4.11 0.76
CA ASP A 229 5.87 -5.22 0.28
C ASP A 229 6.87 -5.68 1.35
N ASP A 230 6.92 -6.99 1.59
CA ASP A 230 8.00 -7.62 2.36
C ASP A 230 8.94 -8.43 1.45
N THR A 231 8.58 -8.64 0.19
CA THR A 231 9.34 -9.36 -0.82
C THR A 231 9.16 -8.66 -2.17
N THR A 232 10.24 -8.10 -2.72
CA THR A 232 10.20 -7.26 -3.92
C THR A 232 11.32 -7.61 -4.89
N SER A 233 10.98 -7.67 -6.18
CA SER A 233 11.96 -7.58 -7.25
C SER A 233 11.70 -6.32 -8.07
N LEU A 234 12.77 -5.60 -8.43
CA LEU A 234 12.68 -4.38 -9.21
C LEU A 234 13.81 -4.30 -10.23
N ARG A 235 13.52 -3.60 -11.33
CA ARG A 235 14.48 -3.27 -12.39
C ARG A 235 14.37 -1.79 -12.73
N VAL A 236 15.50 -1.09 -12.72
CA VAL A 236 15.60 0.34 -13.02
C VAL A 236 16.41 0.53 -14.30
N THR A 237 15.77 1.17 -15.28
CA THR A 237 16.37 1.50 -16.57
C THR A 237 16.77 2.98 -16.59
N PRO A 238 18.02 3.30 -16.95
CA PRO A 238 18.49 4.68 -17.00
C PRO A 238 17.97 5.44 -18.24
N SER A 239 17.85 6.77 -18.15
CA SER A 239 17.29 7.66 -19.21
C SER A 239 18.11 7.83 -20.50
N ARG A 240 19.18 7.06 -20.67
CA ARG A 240 20.34 7.21 -21.59
C ARG A 240 21.46 8.10 -21.06
N SER A 241 22.66 7.54 -21.22
CA SER A 241 24.00 7.96 -20.77
C SER A 241 24.44 9.34 -21.22
N GLY A 242 25.11 10.08 -20.34
CA GLY A 242 25.92 11.24 -20.73
C GLY A 242 26.91 10.90 -21.85
N ASP A 243 27.07 11.85 -22.78
CA ASP A 243 28.11 12.17 -23.79
C ASP A 243 29.00 11.07 -24.43
N GLY A 244 28.79 9.78 -24.17
CA GLY A 244 29.70 8.68 -24.51
C GLY A 244 29.07 7.47 -25.23
N GLY A 245 27.78 7.51 -25.57
CA GLY A 245 27.17 6.60 -26.56
C GLY A 245 26.99 5.12 -26.17
N GLY A 246 26.96 4.75 -24.89
CA GLY A 246 26.62 3.40 -24.43
C GLY A 246 25.40 3.40 -23.49
N ASP A 247 24.50 2.40 -23.57
CA ASP A 247 23.39 2.31 -22.63
C ASP A 247 23.91 2.29 -21.17
N GLY A 248 23.33 3.15 -20.29
CA GLY A 248 23.75 3.23 -18.89
C GLY A 248 23.54 1.90 -18.14
N ALA A 249 24.27 1.69 -17.04
CA ALA A 249 24.17 0.45 -16.28
C ALA A 249 22.77 0.30 -15.66
N ARG A 250 22.10 -0.84 -15.93
CA ARG A 250 20.82 -1.17 -15.31
C ARG A 250 21.02 -1.61 -13.86
N VAL A 251 20.03 -1.32 -13.02
CA VAL A 251 19.99 -1.81 -11.63
C VAL A 251 18.87 -2.82 -11.49
N THR A 252 19.18 -4.00 -10.97
CA THR A 252 18.18 -4.99 -10.52
C THR A 252 18.32 -5.17 -9.02
N ALA A 253 17.22 -5.28 -8.29
CA ALA A 253 17.24 -5.67 -6.88
C ALA A 253 16.19 -6.73 -6.60
N ALA A 254 16.59 -7.79 -5.90
CA ALA A 254 15.72 -8.84 -5.38
C ALA A 254 15.88 -8.93 -3.86
N LEU A 255 14.81 -8.63 -3.14
CA LEU A 255 14.85 -8.31 -1.72
C LEU A 255 13.71 -9.02 -1.00
N THR A 256 13.96 -9.56 0.19
CA THR A 256 12.93 -10.16 1.04
C THR A 256 13.21 -9.95 2.53
N LEU A 257 12.14 -9.89 3.31
CA LEU A 257 12.12 -9.95 4.78
C LEU A 257 11.59 -11.30 5.29
N CYS A 258 11.34 -12.24 4.37
CA CYS A 258 10.72 -13.54 4.59
C CYS A 258 11.68 -14.69 4.28
N ALA A 259 12.99 -14.46 4.47
CA ALA A 259 14.00 -15.51 4.33
C ALA A 259 13.93 -16.50 5.50
N ALA A 260 14.35 -17.75 5.25
CA ALA A 260 14.54 -18.76 6.29
C ALA A 260 15.68 -18.39 7.23
N GLU A 261 16.75 -17.80 6.69
CA GLU A 261 17.90 -17.32 7.43
C GLU A 261 18.26 -15.90 7.02
N GLN A 262 18.61 -15.06 7.99
CA GLN A 262 19.10 -13.72 7.71
C GLN A 262 20.56 -13.81 7.22
N THR A 263 20.81 -13.31 6.01
CA THR A 263 22.17 -13.12 5.50
C THR A 263 22.49 -11.63 5.33
N TRP A 264 23.76 -11.32 5.13
CA TRP A 264 24.16 -9.97 4.78
C TRP A 264 23.84 -9.66 3.32
N PRO A 265 23.13 -8.55 3.04
CA PRO A 265 22.82 -8.18 1.68
C PRO A 265 24.07 -7.84 0.88
N THR A 266 24.06 -8.18 -0.39
CA THR A 266 25.18 -8.00 -1.31
C THR A 266 24.75 -7.18 -2.52
N ILE A 267 25.72 -6.49 -3.12
CA ILE A 267 25.59 -5.76 -4.38
C ILE A 267 26.65 -6.30 -5.31
N ASP A 268 26.25 -6.94 -6.40
CA ASP A 268 27.15 -7.40 -7.43
C ASP A 268 27.29 -6.34 -8.52
N ILE A 269 28.53 -5.91 -8.75
CA ILE A 269 28.89 -4.95 -9.79
C ILE A 269 29.44 -5.75 -10.97
N VAL A 270 28.67 -5.84 -12.06
CA VAL A 270 29.05 -6.56 -13.27
C VAL A 270 29.71 -5.58 -14.22
N GLY A 271 30.98 -5.82 -14.52
CA GLY A 271 31.72 -5.07 -15.54
C GLY A 271 32.33 -5.96 -16.61
N GLU A 272 32.95 -5.34 -17.60
CA GLU A 272 33.65 -6.02 -18.71
C GLU A 272 34.73 -7.01 -18.24
N GLY A 273 35.33 -6.76 -17.07
CA GLY A 273 36.36 -7.61 -16.47
C GLY A 273 35.83 -8.77 -15.62
N GLY A 274 34.52 -8.83 -15.37
CA GLY A 274 33.82 -9.77 -14.49
C GLY A 274 33.01 -9.09 -13.37
N THR A 275 32.60 -9.86 -12.36
CA THR A 275 31.76 -9.40 -11.23
C THR A 275 32.51 -9.22 -9.91
N ALA A 276 32.46 -8.01 -9.32
CA ALA A 276 32.83 -7.79 -7.92
C ALA A 276 31.59 -7.80 -7.02
N THR A 277 31.69 -8.35 -5.81
CA THR A 277 30.58 -8.46 -4.86
C THR A 277 30.85 -7.60 -3.62
N PHE A 278 29.96 -6.67 -3.32
CA PHE A 278 30.06 -5.76 -2.18
C PHE A 278 28.98 -6.07 -1.13
N GLU A 279 29.41 -6.50 0.05
CA GLU A 279 28.57 -6.68 1.24
C GLU A 279 28.53 -5.37 2.05
N TYR A 280 27.51 -4.53 1.80
CA TYR A 280 27.54 -3.14 2.26
C TYR A 280 27.40 -2.96 3.78
N VAL A 281 26.89 -3.97 4.49
CA VAL A 281 26.72 -3.91 5.94
C VAL A 281 28.07 -3.91 6.65
N THR A 282 28.96 -4.82 6.26
CA THR A 282 30.29 -4.99 6.86
C THR A 282 31.37 -4.16 6.17
N GLY A 283 31.10 -3.64 4.96
CA GLY A 283 32.11 -2.93 4.17
C GLY A 283 33.02 -3.88 3.38
N THR A 284 32.62 -5.13 3.19
CA THR A 284 33.48 -6.17 2.60
C THR A 284 33.27 -6.29 1.10
N LEU A 285 34.36 -6.16 0.35
CA LEU A 285 34.41 -6.32 -1.10
C LEU A 285 35.14 -7.61 -1.46
N ARG A 286 34.55 -8.39 -2.37
CA ARG A 286 35.15 -9.60 -2.94
C ARG A 286 35.35 -9.46 -4.44
N TRP A 287 36.57 -9.73 -4.91
CA TRP A 287 36.91 -9.69 -6.34
C TRP A 287 38.03 -10.67 -6.67
N LYS A 288 37.83 -11.55 -7.67
CA LYS A 288 38.82 -12.56 -8.13
C LYS A 288 39.43 -13.40 -6.99
N GLY A 289 38.64 -13.71 -5.96
CA GLY A 289 39.06 -14.49 -4.79
C GLY A 289 39.79 -13.68 -3.72
N GLU A 290 40.04 -12.38 -3.93
CA GLU A 290 40.50 -11.46 -2.88
C GLU A 290 39.30 -10.89 -2.11
N GLU A 291 39.48 -10.71 -0.80
CA GLU A 291 38.52 -10.06 0.10
C GLU A 291 39.20 -8.89 0.81
N ARG A 292 38.54 -7.72 0.83
CA ARG A 292 39.02 -6.52 1.53
C ARG A 292 37.85 -5.83 2.23
N THR A 293 38.06 -5.42 3.47
CA THR A 293 37.07 -4.68 4.27
C THR A 293 37.47 -3.20 4.34
N TYR A 294 36.48 -2.33 4.14
CA TYR A 294 36.64 -0.89 4.10
C TYR A 294 35.83 -0.23 5.22
N ASP A 295 36.43 0.77 5.87
CA ASP A 295 35.74 1.59 6.85
C ASP A 295 34.68 2.49 6.21
N ARG A 296 33.95 3.22 7.06
CA ARG A 296 32.89 4.15 6.67
C ARG A 296 33.08 5.49 7.36
N VAL A 297 32.87 6.56 6.60
CA VAL A 297 32.82 7.92 7.11
C VAL A 297 31.48 8.17 7.79
N ASP A 298 31.52 8.78 8.97
CA ASP A 298 30.35 9.27 9.69
C ASP A 298 29.73 10.46 8.94
N LEU A 299 28.47 10.35 8.52
CA LEU A 299 27.79 11.38 7.74
C LEU A 299 27.53 12.67 8.53
N LEU A 300 27.38 12.61 9.86
CA LEU A 300 27.29 13.83 10.67
C LEU A 300 28.65 14.52 10.72
N GLN A 301 29.72 13.75 10.91
CA GLN A 301 31.07 14.28 10.91
C GLN A 301 31.42 14.90 9.55
N ASN A 302 31.10 14.23 8.44
CA ASN A 302 31.27 14.77 7.09
C ASN A 302 30.46 16.06 6.86
N LEU A 303 29.24 16.18 7.41
CA LEU A 303 28.46 17.42 7.33
C LEU A 303 29.13 18.57 8.11
N ILE A 304 29.69 18.28 9.29
CA ILE A 304 30.44 19.26 10.09
C ILE A 304 31.70 19.71 9.33
N GLU A 305 32.45 18.76 8.76
CA GLU A 305 33.65 19.04 7.97
C GLU A 305 33.33 19.85 6.70
N HIS A 306 32.24 19.53 5.99
CA HIS A 306 31.74 20.32 4.86
C HIS A 306 31.46 21.78 5.22
N ARG A 307 30.93 22.04 6.43
CA ARG A 307 30.65 23.41 6.89
C ARG A 307 31.92 24.19 7.21
N TRP A 308 32.96 23.50 7.68
CA TRP A 308 34.20 24.11 8.11
C TRP A 308 35.17 24.38 6.97
N ASP A 309 35.12 23.57 5.92
CA ASP A 309 36.07 23.61 4.83
C ASP A 309 35.65 24.59 3.73
N GLU A 310 36.26 25.78 3.76
CA GLU A 310 36.11 26.81 2.70
C GLU A 310 36.58 26.33 1.32
N THR A 311 37.38 25.25 1.25
CA THR A 311 37.85 24.64 0.00
C THR A 311 36.95 23.51 -0.52
N GLY A 312 35.94 23.11 0.26
CA GLY A 312 34.74 22.41 -0.21
C GLY A 312 34.72 20.89 -0.11
N THR A 313 35.03 20.30 1.05
CA THR A 313 34.78 18.87 1.35
C THR A 313 33.37 18.47 0.89
N PRO A 314 33.17 17.57 -0.09
CA PRO A 314 31.85 17.26 -0.60
C PRO A 314 31.02 16.45 0.42
N LEU A 315 29.70 16.66 0.40
CA LEU A 315 28.77 15.79 1.12
C LEU A 315 28.77 14.42 0.44
N LEU A 316 28.70 13.35 1.23
CA LEU A 316 28.68 11.98 0.73
C LEU A 316 27.28 11.54 0.28
N CYS A 317 26.23 12.11 0.87
CA CYS A 317 24.84 11.87 0.48
C CYS A 317 24.03 13.18 0.48
N PRO A 318 24.35 14.18 -0.37
CA PRO A 318 23.55 15.38 -0.50
C PRO A 318 22.14 15.01 -0.97
N LEU A 319 21.09 15.69 -0.48
CA LEU A 319 19.70 15.36 -0.82
C LEU A 319 19.46 15.21 -2.33
N ARG A 320 20.03 16.08 -3.15
CA ARG A 320 19.88 16.01 -4.62
C ARG A 320 20.33 14.66 -5.22
N SER A 321 21.33 14.01 -4.61
CA SER A 321 21.86 12.71 -5.07
C SER A 321 20.97 11.50 -4.74
N THR A 322 19.85 11.70 -4.03
CA THR A 322 18.87 10.64 -3.76
C THR A 322 17.69 10.67 -4.73
N GLY A 323 17.74 11.50 -5.79
CA GLY A 323 16.65 11.66 -6.75
C GLY A 323 16.26 10.36 -7.45
N ALA A 324 17.25 9.55 -7.86
CA ALA A 324 16.99 8.24 -8.46
C ALA A 324 16.26 7.29 -7.49
N PHE A 325 16.66 7.29 -6.21
CA PHE A 325 15.97 6.50 -5.17
C PHE A 325 14.54 7.01 -4.94
N MET A 326 14.32 8.32 -4.95
CA MET A 326 12.97 8.88 -4.84
C MET A 326 12.07 8.47 -6.00
N ARG A 327 12.60 8.26 -7.21
CA ARG A 327 11.83 7.69 -8.34
C ARG A 327 11.41 6.26 -8.09
N VAL A 328 12.29 5.43 -7.49
CA VAL A 328 11.94 4.07 -7.07
C VAL A 328 10.89 4.09 -5.95
N LEU A 329 11.06 4.94 -4.94
CA LEU A 329 10.11 5.08 -3.84
C LEU A 329 8.73 5.53 -4.35
N GLU A 330 8.69 6.51 -5.25
CA GLU A 330 7.43 7.00 -5.84
C GLU A 330 6.75 5.93 -6.70
N ALA A 331 7.52 5.12 -7.42
CA ALA A 331 6.98 3.97 -8.15
C ALA A 331 6.36 2.93 -7.20
N VAL A 332 7.02 2.62 -6.07
CA VAL A 332 6.46 1.74 -5.02
C VAL A 332 5.21 2.35 -4.40
N ARG A 333 5.21 3.66 -4.12
CA ARG A 333 4.09 4.40 -3.51
C ARG A 333 2.84 4.42 -4.36
N THR A 334 3.00 4.56 -5.67
CA THR A 334 1.88 4.69 -6.64
C THR A 334 1.47 3.38 -7.28
N ALA A 335 2.26 2.32 -7.14
CA ALA A 335 1.90 0.99 -7.60
C ALA A 335 0.66 0.43 -6.86
N PRO A 336 -0.04 -0.56 -7.45
CA PRO A 336 -1.06 -1.33 -6.75
C PRO A 336 -0.55 -1.96 -5.45
N GLU A 337 -1.47 -2.43 -4.60
CA GLU A 337 -1.06 -3.15 -3.39
C GLU A 337 -0.21 -4.38 -3.72
N PRO A 338 0.77 -4.73 -2.85
CA PRO A 338 1.55 -5.94 -2.99
C PRO A 338 0.67 -7.20 -3.04
N VAL A 339 1.00 -8.09 -3.96
CA VAL A 339 0.29 -9.36 -4.17
C VAL A 339 0.60 -10.30 -3.00
N HIS A 340 -0.43 -10.91 -2.41
CA HIS A 340 -0.20 -11.91 -1.37
C HIS A 340 0.46 -13.16 -1.94
N ILE A 341 1.47 -13.66 -1.24
CA ILE A 341 2.04 -14.96 -1.54
C ILE A 341 1.09 -16.02 -0.98
N GLN A 342 0.67 -16.97 -1.84
CA GLN A 342 -0.28 -18.00 -1.43
C GLN A 342 0.28 -18.80 -0.24
N ARG A 343 -0.58 -19.07 0.75
CA ARG A 343 -0.20 -19.76 2.00
C ARG A 343 0.57 -21.06 1.82
N LYS A 344 0.30 -21.82 0.76
CA LYS A 344 1.04 -23.06 0.45
C LYS A 344 2.53 -22.86 0.18
N TYR A 345 2.96 -21.62 -0.10
CA TYR A 345 4.36 -21.24 -0.29
C TYR A 345 4.95 -20.51 0.91
N VAL A 346 4.21 -20.40 2.03
CA VAL A 346 4.63 -19.65 3.22
C VAL A 346 4.58 -20.56 4.44
N ASP A 347 5.74 -20.78 5.06
CA ASP A 347 5.83 -21.40 6.38
C ASP A 347 5.83 -20.33 7.46
N VAL A 348 5.10 -20.53 8.55
CA VAL A 348 5.26 -19.72 9.76
C VAL A 348 6.14 -20.48 10.74
N ARG A 349 7.25 -19.88 11.16
CA ARG A 349 8.22 -20.48 12.10
C ARG A 349 8.33 -19.64 13.36
N GLY A 350 8.56 -20.29 14.50
CA GLY A 350 8.61 -19.63 15.81
C GLY A 350 7.21 -19.38 16.41
N GLU A 351 7.16 -18.70 17.55
CA GLU A 351 5.93 -18.39 18.29
C GLU A 351 5.98 -16.97 18.85
N GLY A 352 4.81 -16.38 19.12
CA GLY A 352 4.70 -15.05 19.75
C GLY A 352 5.45 -13.96 18.97
N SER A 353 6.23 -13.14 19.67
CA SER A 353 7.05 -12.08 19.04
C SER A 353 8.17 -12.60 18.14
N ASP A 354 8.53 -13.89 18.27
CA ASP A 354 9.57 -14.53 17.47
C ASP A 354 9.03 -15.26 16.23
N ALA A 355 7.71 -15.36 16.09
CA ALA A 355 7.08 -15.87 14.88
C ALA A 355 7.51 -15.06 13.66
N HIS A 356 7.69 -15.72 12.51
CA HIS A 356 8.04 -15.07 11.24
C HIS A 356 7.59 -15.93 10.07
N HIS A 357 7.24 -15.25 8.97
CA HIS A 357 6.85 -15.87 7.70
C HIS A 357 8.10 -16.16 6.86
N VAL A 358 8.19 -17.38 6.32
CA VAL A 358 9.26 -17.83 5.44
C VAL A 358 8.66 -18.23 4.10
N VAL A 359 9.08 -17.55 3.03
CA VAL A 359 8.65 -17.87 1.68
C VAL A 359 9.50 -19.01 1.13
N GLN A 360 8.86 -20.04 0.57
CA GLN A 360 9.52 -21.24 0.09
C GLN A 360 10.60 -20.91 -0.97
N ASP A 361 11.81 -21.40 -0.70
CA ASP A 361 13.01 -21.24 -1.54
C ASP A 361 13.33 -19.78 -1.93
N VAL A 362 12.87 -18.79 -1.15
CA VAL A 362 12.98 -17.38 -1.54
C VAL A 362 14.41 -16.92 -1.78
N GLU A 363 15.39 -17.46 -1.05
CA GLU A 363 16.81 -17.15 -1.23
C GLU A 363 17.31 -17.58 -2.61
N LYS A 364 16.90 -18.77 -3.07
CA LYS A 364 17.20 -19.26 -4.42
C LYS A 364 16.59 -18.34 -5.47
N TRP A 365 15.36 -17.87 -5.26
CA TRP A 365 14.69 -16.98 -6.21
C TRP A 365 15.26 -15.57 -6.21
N VAL A 366 15.74 -15.08 -5.06
CA VAL A 366 16.50 -13.82 -4.96
C VAL A 366 17.78 -13.91 -5.78
N GLU A 367 18.55 -14.99 -5.64
CA GLU A 367 19.77 -15.21 -6.43
C GLU A 367 19.44 -15.29 -7.93
N ALA A 368 18.45 -16.11 -8.30
CA ALA A 368 18.05 -16.31 -9.70
C ALA A 368 17.59 -15.01 -10.37
N ALA A 369 16.74 -14.23 -9.71
CA ALA A 369 16.23 -12.95 -10.22
C ALA A 369 17.37 -11.93 -10.40
N ALA A 370 18.25 -11.80 -9.39
CA ALA A 370 19.38 -10.90 -9.48
C ALA A 370 20.35 -11.32 -10.60
N ASP A 371 20.73 -12.60 -10.67
CA ASP A 371 21.68 -13.11 -11.67
C ASP A 371 21.17 -13.01 -13.10
N ALA A 372 19.87 -13.18 -13.31
CA ALA A 372 19.23 -13.04 -14.62
C ALA A 372 18.89 -11.58 -14.97
N GLU A 373 19.13 -10.61 -14.09
CA GLU A 373 18.68 -9.22 -14.23
C GLU A 373 17.16 -9.11 -14.51
N ALA A 374 16.40 -9.93 -13.80
CA ALA A 374 15.00 -10.21 -14.07
C ALA A 374 14.13 -10.09 -12.82
N LEU A 375 12.82 -9.98 -13.02
CA LEU A 375 11.82 -10.00 -11.95
C LEU A 375 11.53 -11.44 -11.50
N PHE A 376 10.91 -11.62 -10.33
CA PHE A 376 10.63 -12.95 -9.78
C PHE A 376 9.77 -13.82 -10.70
N SER A 377 8.76 -13.24 -11.35
CA SER A 377 7.92 -13.97 -12.30
C SER A 377 8.69 -14.36 -13.58
N GLU A 378 9.63 -13.52 -14.03
CA GLU A 378 10.45 -13.74 -15.22
C GLU A 378 11.42 -14.91 -15.04
N VAL A 379 11.85 -15.20 -13.81
CA VAL A 379 12.68 -16.37 -13.47
C VAL A 379 11.86 -17.61 -13.06
N GLY A 380 10.53 -17.50 -13.02
CA GLY A 380 9.63 -18.63 -12.76
C GLY A 380 9.48 -19.00 -11.28
N ALA A 381 9.64 -18.04 -10.36
CA ALA A 381 9.33 -18.28 -8.95
C ALA A 381 7.85 -18.72 -8.80
N PRO A 382 7.55 -19.84 -8.12
CA PRO A 382 6.23 -20.48 -8.17
C PRO A 382 5.13 -19.68 -7.46
N TRP A 383 5.52 -18.77 -6.57
CA TRP A 383 4.64 -17.85 -5.88
C TRP A 383 4.55 -16.47 -6.56
N ALA A 384 5.45 -16.17 -7.50
CA ALA A 384 5.46 -14.90 -8.18
C ALA A 384 4.36 -14.87 -9.24
N PHE A 385 3.52 -13.84 -9.14
CA PHE A 385 2.43 -13.61 -10.04
C PHE A 385 2.51 -12.18 -10.55
N ALA A 386 2.53 -12.02 -11.87
CA ALA A 386 2.65 -10.72 -12.55
C ALA A 386 1.37 -10.32 -13.32
N GLY A 387 0.29 -11.09 -13.17
CA GLY A 387 -0.98 -10.73 -13.77
C GLY A 387 -1.42 -9.36 -13.27
N ARG A 388 -1.98 -8.57 -14.16
CA ARG A 388 -2.66 -7.30 -13.84
C ARG A 388 -4.08 -7.40 -14.36
N ASP A 389 -5.02 -6.84 -13.62
CA ASP A 389 -6.39 -6.78 -14.08
C ASP A 389 -6.49 -5.83 -15.28
N LYS A 390 -7.41 -6.18 -16.17
CA LYS A 390 -7.84 -5.29 -17.24
C LYS A 390 -9.05 -4.51 -16.75
N VAL A 391 -9.01 -3.20 -16.95
CA VAL A 391 -10.19 -2.35 -16.78
C VAL A 391 -11.16 -2.64 -17.92
N LEU A 392 -12.31 -3.24 -17.59
CA LEU A 392 -13.39 -3.54 -18.53
C LEU A 392 -14.18 -2.28 -18.89
N ALA A 393 -14.42 -1.40 -17.92
CA ALA A 393 -15.13 -0.14 -18.11
C ALA A 393 -14.81 0.86 -17.00
N ASN A 394 -14.89 2.16 -17.35
CA ASN A 394 -14.82 3.28 -16.42
C ASN A 394 -16.18 3.96 -16.34
N ALA A 395 -16.66 4.23 -15.14
CA ALA A 395 -17.81 5.10 -14.94
C ALA A 395 -17.31 6.52 -14.69
N ILE A 396 -17.68 7.44 -15.59
CA ILE A 396 -17.25 8.84 -15.52
C ILE A 396 -18.48 9.73 -15.35
N LEU A 397 -18.54 10.47 -14.24
CA LEU A 397 -19.56 11.47 -13.96
C LEU A 397 -18.88 12.80 -13.58
N GLY A 398 -19.39 13.92 -14.11
CA GLY A 398 -18.81 15.24 -13.80
C GLY A 398 -17.32 15.40 -14.18
N GLY A 399 -16.84 14.64 -15.17
CA GLY A 399 -15.43 14.64 -15.58
C GLY A 399 -14.48 13.84 -14.67
N ARG A 400 -15.00 13.10 -13.70
CA ARG A 400 -14.23 12.26 -12.78
C ARG A 400 -14.60 10.79 -12.94
N THR A 401 -13.60 9.90 -12.86
CA THR A 401 -13.83 8.46 -12.76
C THR A 401 -14.31 8.13 -11.34
N ILE A 402 -15.58 7.76 -11.21
CA ILE A 402 -16.21 7.41 -9.93
C ILE A 402 -16.08 5.93 -9.60
N LEU A 403 -15.98 5.06 -10.61
CA LEU A 403 -15.62 3.66 -10.41
C LEU A 403 -14.92 3.04 -11.62
N GLU A 404 -14.20 1.95 -11.37
CA GLU A 404 -13.58 1.10 -12.39
C GLU A 404 -14.04 -0.35 -12.22
N ILE A 405 -14.33 -1.02 -13.33
CA ILE A 405 -14.74 -2.43 -13.36
C ILE A 405 -13.54 -3.23 -13.84
N GLN A 406 -13.03 -4.12 -12.98
CA GLN A 406 -11.85 -4.96 -13.23
C GLN A 406 -12.28 -6.35 -13.70
N ASP A 407 -11.50 -6.99 -14.57
CA ASP A 407 -11.76 -8.37 -15.01
C ASP A 407 -11.42 -9.44 -13.97
N GLY A 408 -10.57 -9.10 -13.00
CA GLY A 408 -10.15 -9.99 -11.92
C GLY A 408 -9.23 -11.13 -12.37
N GLY A 409 -8.63 -11.00 -13.55
CA GLY A 409 -7.69 -11.98 -14.08
C GLY A 409 -6.39 -12.07 -13.26
N SER A 410 -6.11 -11.07 -12.43
CA SER A 410 -4.93 -11.01 -11.57
C SER A 410 -5.12 -11.60 -10.18
N ILE A 411 -6.36 -11.89 -9.79
CA ILE A 411 -6.66 -12.47 -8.49
C ILE A 411 -6.04 -13.87 -8.40
N LEU A 412 -5.46 -14.19 -7.25
CA LEU A 412 -4.88 -15.52 -6.99
C LEU A 412 -5.95 -16.62 -7.10
N PRO A 413 -5.61 -17.81 -7.64
CA PRO A 413 -6.51 -18.96 -7.65
C PRO A 413 -7.17 -19.27 -6.30
N THR A 414 -6.42 -19.19 -5.19
CA THR A 414 -6.91 -19.40 -3.82
C THR A 414 -7.88 -18.31 -3.34
N SER A 415 -7.91 -17.18 -4.03
CA SER A 415 -8.79 -16.05 -3.77
C SER A 415 -9.98 -16.01 -4.75
N SER A 416 -10.15 -17.05 -5.59
CA SER A 416 -11.22 -17.21 -6.59
C SER A 416 -11.30 -16.05 -7.60
N PRO A 417 -10.58 -16.12 -8.73
CA PRO A 417 -10.54 -15.05 -9.72
C PRO A 417 -11.93 -14.67 -10.23
N ARG A 418 -12.25 -13.37 -10.27
CA ARG A 418 -13.58 -12.87 -10.63
C ARG A 418 -13.62 -11.38 -10.93
N PRO A 419 -14.52 -10.89 -11.81
CA PRO A 419 -14.67 -9.46 -12.04
C PRO A 419 -15.28 -8.75 -10.83
N TYR A 420 -14.70 -7.59 -10.48
CA TYR A 420 -15.07 -6.77 -9.34
C TYR A 420 -15.02 -5.27 -9.68
N ILE A 421 -15.55 -4.43 -8.80
CA ILE A 421 -15.57 -2.97 -8.96
C ILE A 421 -14.67 -2.34 -7.90
N HIS A 422 -13.58 -1.72 -8.33
CA HIS A 422 -12.66 -0.93 -7.51
C HIS A 422 -11.68 -0.17 -8.42
N PRO A 423 -11.29 1.07 -8.06
CA PRO A 423 -11.80 1.86 -6.94
C PRO A 423 -13.25 2.31 -7.15
N ILE A 424 -13.96 2.61 -6.06
CA ILE A 424 -15.26 3.28 -6.04
C ILE A 424 -15.09 4.53 -5.19
N ARG A 425 -15.52 5.69 -5.70
CA ARG A 425 -15.32 6.99 -5.07
C ARG A 425 -16.61 7.81 -5.02
N THR A 426 -16.71 8.69 -4.03
CA THR A 426 -17.69 9.79 -4.05
C THR A 426 -17.34 10.82 -5.14
N LEU A 427 -18.19 11.84 -5.36
CA LEU A 427 -17.90 12.88 -6.35
C LEU A 427 -16.74 13.80 -5.91
N SER A 428 -16.55 13.99 -4.59
CA SER A 428 -15.39 14.71 -4.06
C SER A 428 -14.10 13.90 -4.10
N GLY A 429 -14.17 12.57 -4.24
CA GLY A 429 -13.02 11.69 -4.43
C GLY A 429 -12.71 10.76 -3.26
N VAL A 430 -13.56 10.71 -2.22
CA VAL A 430 -13.40 9.79 -1.09
C VAL A 430 -13.56 8.35 -1.58
N GLU A 431 -12.56 7.49 -1.34
CA GLU A 431 -12.59 6.09 -1.77
C GLU A 431 -13.36 5.24 -0.76
N VAL A 432 -14.37 4.52 -1.25
CA VAL A 432 -15.33 3.74 -0.46
C VAL A 432 -15.28 2.24 -0.80
N SER A 433 -14.18 1.77 -1.39
CA SER A 433 -13.96 0.34 -1.68
C SER A 433 -12.51 -0.05 -1.45
N ALA A 434 -12.24 -1.25 -0.95
CA ALA A 434 -10.89 -1.79 -0.83
C ALA A 434 -10.78 -3.17 -1.48
N THR A 435 -9.57 -3.54 -1.90
CA THR A 435 -9.26 -4.83 -2.56
C THR A 435 -8.03 -5.45 -1.93
N HIS A 436 -8.00 -6.77 -1.83
CA HIS A 436 -6.86 -7.52 -1.28
C HIS A 436 -6.39 -7.01 0.10
N PRO A 437 -7.28 -6.64 1.02
CA PRO A 437 -6.86 -6.12 2.31
C PRO A 437 -6.04 -7.17 3.08
N ALA A 438 -5.09 -6.72 3.92
CA ALA A 438 -4.15 -7.60 4.61
C ALA A 438 -4.82 -8.69 5.49
N ASP A 439 -6.03 -8.44 5.98
CA ASP A 439 -6.81 -9.36 6.81
C ASP A 439 -7.60 -10.41 6.00
N HIS A 440 -7.97 -10.10 4.75
CA HIS A 440 -8.84 -10.92 3.91
C HIS A 440 -8.51 -10.73 2.42
N ASP A 441 -7.40 -11.32 1.95
CA ASP A 441 -6.92 -11.14 0.56
C ASP A 441 -7.98 -11.44 -0.51
N TRP A 442 -8.89 -12.38 -0.25
CA TRP A 442 -9.95 -12.71 -1.20
C TRP A 442 -11.07 -11.68 -1.28
N HIS A 443 -11.06 -10.57 -0.52
CA HIS A 443 -12.08 -9.53 -0.64
C HIS A 443 -11.69 -8.51 -1.72
N CYS A 444 -12.55 -8.36 -2.74
CA CYS A 444 -12.30 -7.53 -3.91
C CYS A 444 -13.43 -6.51 -4.12
N GLY A 445 -13.26 -5.28 -3.62
CA GLY A 445 -14.14 -4.15 -3.91
C GLY A 445 -15.63 -4.47 -3.74
N LEU A 446 -16.44 -4.09 -4.72
CA LEU A 446 -17.83 -4.53 -4.85
C LEU A 446 -17.98 -5.62 -5.92
N GLY A 447 -18.72 -6.68 -5.62
CA GLY A 447 -19.01 -7.73 -6.59
C GLY A 447 -20.11 -8.71 -6.13
N PHE A 448 -20.22 -9.82 -6.85
CA PHE A 448 -21.10 -10.93 -6.50
C PHE A 448 -20.30 -12.23 -6.50
N ALA A 449 -20.29 -12.93 -5.36
CA ALA A 449 -19.52 -14.16 -5.18
C ALA A 449 -20.18 -15.07 -4.13
N VAL A 450 -20.08 -16.39 -4.30
CA VAL A 450 -20.72 -17.37 -3.40
C VAL A 450 -19.67 -18.33 -2.82
N PRO A 451 -19.60 -18.53 -1.49
CA PRO A 451 -18.60 -19.39 -0.86
C PRO A 451 -18.78 -20.89 -1.12
N ASP A 452 -19.98 -21.33 -1.48
CA ASP A 452 -20.30 -22.72 -1.75
C ASP A 452 -21.29 -22.81 -2.91
N VAL A 453 -20.83 -23.29 -4.07
CA VAL A 453 -21.64 -23.63 -5.24
C VAL A 453 -21.36 -25.09 -5.55
N ASP A 454 -22.27 -25.99 -5.16
CA ASP A 454 -22.09 -27.44 -5.23
C ASP A 454 -20.74 -27.94 -4.66
N GLY A 455 -20.30 -27.35 -3.54
CA GLY A 455 -19.03 -27.67 -2.88
C GLY A 455 -17.81 -26.92 -3.43
N CYS A 456 -17.97 -26.09 -4.47
CA CYS A 456 -16.91 -25.26 -5.04
C CYS A 456 -17.01 -23.82 -4.52
N SER A 457 -15.90 -23.24 -4.06
CA SER A 457 -15.85 -21.85 -3.59
C SER A 457 -15.56 -20.88 -4.73
N PHE A 458 -16.42 -19.87 -4.90
CA PHE A 458 -16.16 -18.73 -5.79
C PHE A 458 -15.90 -17.43 -5.00
N TRP A 459 -15.78 -17.54 -3.68
CA TRP A 459 -15.52 -16.44 -2.75
C TRP A 459 -14.02 -16.22 -2.50
N GLY A 460 -13.25 -17.32 -2.50
CA GLY A 460 -11.84 -17.33 -2.11
C GLY A 460 -11.61 -17.60 -0.61
N GLY A 461 -10.35 -17.76 -0.23
CA GLY A 461 -9.94 -18.06 1.15
C GLY A 461 -10.22 -19.50 1.58
N GLY A 462 -10.21 -19.75 2.89
CA GLY A 462 -10.50 -21.08 3.43
C GLY A 462 -11.96 -21.50 3.24
N THR A 463 -12.21 -22.78 3.01
CA THR A 463 -13.56 -23.35 2.96
C THR A 463 -14.01 -23.74 4.37
N TYR A 464 -15.19 -23.30 4.78
CA TYR A 464 -15.75 -23.71 6.07
C TYR A 464 -16.29 -25.14 5.99
N VAL A 465 -15.78 -26.02 6.85
CA VAL A 465 -16.23 -27.40 7.01
C VAL A 465 -16.80 -27.58 8.40
N HIS A 466 -18.04 -28.08 8.49
CA HIS A 466 -18.73 -28.31 9.75
C HIS A 466 -17.88 -29.15 10.72
N GLY A 467 -17.74 -28.69 11.96
CA GLY A 467 -16.93 -29.34 13.00
C GLY A 467 -15.41 -29.22 12.83
N LYS A 468 -14.90 -28.67 11.72
CA LYS A 468 -13.46 -28.45 11.47
C LYS A 468 -13.07 -26.97 11.39
N GLY A 469 -14.03 -26.08 11.13
CA GLY A 469 -13.75 -24.67 10.90
C GLY A 469 -13.29 -24.41 9.46
N TYR A 470 -12.53 -23.33 9.27
CA TYR A 470 -11.97 -23.00 7.95
C TYR A 470 -10.75 -23.87 7.65
N VAL A 471 -10.79 -24.54 6.51
CA VAL A 471 -9.71 -25.39 6.01
C VAL A 471 -9.36 -25.00 4.57
N ASP A 472 -8.07 -25.07 4.24
CA ASP A 472 -7.61 -24.83 2.87
C ASP A 472 -7.91 -26.10 2.04
N LEU A 473 -8.89 -26.01 1.15
CA LEU A 473 -9.24 -27.06 0.19
C LEU A 473 -8.91 -26.60 -1.22
N GLU A 474 -8.58 -27.53 -2.10
CA GLU A 474 -8.39 -27.26 -3.54
C GLU A 474 -9.73 -27.22 -4.28
N ASN A 475 -10.67 -26.40 -3.81
CA ASN A 475 -12.03 -26.31 -4.34
C ASN A 475 -12.40 -24.92 -4.87
N HIS A 476 -11.42 -24.09 -5.24
CA HIS A 476 -11.66 -22.74 -5.74
C HIS A 476 -12.03 -22.73 -7.23
N GLY A 477 -13.20 -22.16 -7.53
CA GLY A 477 -13.62 -21.83 -8.88
C GLY A 477 -13.16 -20.44 -9.31
N ARG A 478 -13.46 -20.10 -10.57
CA ARG A 478 -13.22 -18.79 -11.18
C ARG A 478 -14.45 -18.29 -11.94
N MET A 479 -14.61 -16.99 -11.98
CA MET A 479 -15.58 -16.29 -12.81
C MET A 479 -14.83 -15.53 -13.90
N THR A 480 -15.20 -15.71 -15.16
CA THR A 480 -14.51 -15.08 -16.29
C THR A 480 -15.49 -14.31 -17.16
N THR A 481 -15.15 -13.08 -17.50
CA THR A 481 -15.95 -12.25 -18.40
C THR A 481 -15.86 -12.81 -19.82
N GLU A 482 -16.99 -13.26 -20.37
CA GLU A 482 -17.10 -13.72 -21.76
C GLU A 482 -17.36 -12.55 -22.72
N ARG A 483 -18.20 -11.59 -22.29
CA ARG A 483 -18.66 -10.48 -23.12
C ARG A 483 -18.96 -9.25 -22.27
N VAL A 484 -18.65 -8.07 -22.83
CA VAL A 484 -19.05 -6.77 -22.29
C VAL A 484 -19.75 -5.99 -23.40
N GLU A 485 -20.94 -5.48 -23.12
CA GLU A 485 -21.66 -4.53 -23.95
C GLU A 485 -21.76 -3.18 -23.24
N TYR A 486 -21.44 -2.12 -23.97
CA TYR A 486 -21.45 -0.77 -23.44
C TYR A 486 -22.79 -0.10 -23.73
N LEU A 487 -23.45 0.38 -22.67
CA LEU A 487 -24.74 1.04 -22.78
C LEU A 487 -24.54 2.52 -23.15
N PRO A 488 -25.19 3.02 -24.22
CA PRO A 488 -25.00 4.39 -24.69
C PRO A 488 -25.46 5.42 -23.65
N SER A 489 -24.88 6.62 -23.68
CA SER A 489 -25.38 7.76 -22.90
C SER A 489 -26.73 8.21 -23.45
N SER A 490 -27.69 8.50 -22.56
CA SER A 490 -29.01 9.04 -22.92
C SER A 490 -28.94 10.47 -23.48
N SER A 491 -27.87 11.21 -23.20
CA SER A 491 -27.52 12.44 -23.90
C SER A 491 -26.50 12.11 -25.00
N GLY A 492 -26.91 12.24 -26.27
CA GLY A 492 -26.10 11.90 -27.45
C GLY A 492 -24.82 12.72 -27.67
N SER A 493 -24.24 13.30 -26.61
CA SER A 493 -23.03 14.13 -26.61
C SER A 493 -21.93 13.65 -25.66
N ALA A 494 -22.16 12.65 -24.80
CA ALA A 494 -21.12 12.13 -23.91
C ALA A 494 -20.38 10.92 -24.54
N PRO A 495 -19.04 10.93 -24.63
CA PRO A 495 -18.27 9.82 -25.21
C PRO A 495 -18.20 8.56 -24.32
N ASN A 496 -18.65 8.64 -23.06
CA ASN A 496 -18.51 7.57 -22.08
C ASN A 496 -19.83 6.79 -21.86
N PRO A 497 -19.77 5.47 -21.59
CA PRO A 497 -20.96 4.66 -21.35
C PRO A 497 -21.70 5.08 -20.07
N SER A 498 -23.01 4.91 -20.08
CA SER A 498 -23.88 5.09 -18.89
C SER A 498 -24.05 3.80 -18.07
N GLY A 499 -23.47 2.71 -18.55
CA GLY A 499 -23.52 1.39 -17.94
C GLY A 499 -22.88 0.33 -18.82
N ILE A 500 -22.86 -0.90 -18.32
CA ILE A 500 -22.50 -2.10 -19.10
C ILE A 500 -23.47 -3.24 -18.85
N GLU A 501 -23.55 -4.15 -19.81
CA GLU A 501 -24.06 -5.50 -19.64
C GLU A 501 -22.91 -6.49 -19.82
N GLN A 502 -22.73 -7.38 -18.85
CA GLN A 502 -21.57 -8.26 -18.74
C GLN A 502 -22.05 -9.71 -18.65
N THR A 503 -21.55 -10.57 -19.53
CA THR A 503 -21.76 -12.02 -19.44
C THR A 503 -20.54 -12.64 -18.77
N ILE A 504 -20.75 -13.41 -17.71
CA ILE A 504 -19.70 -14.00 -16.88
C ILE A 504 -19.95 -15.50 -16.77
N LEU A 505 -18.93 -16.30 -17.03
CA LEU A 505 -18.98 -17.75 -16.89
C LEU A 505 -18.35 -18.16 -15.56
N TRP A 506 -19.07 -18.93 -14.76
CA TRP A 506 -18.58 -19.48 -13.50
C TRP A 506 -18.06 -20.89 -13.77
N THR A 507 -16.77 -21.11 -13.60
CA THR A 507 -16.11 -22.42 -13.85
C THR A 507 -15.55 -22.95 -12.54
N ASN A 508 -15.95 -24.16 -12.16
CA ASN A 508 -15.49 -24.81 -10.93
C ASN A 508 -14.04 -25.32 -11.07
N HIS A 509 -13.46 -25.78 -9.97
CA HIS A 509 -12.08 -26.30 -9.92
C HIS A 509 -11.84 -27.54 -10.81
N LEU A 510 -12.90 -28.24 -11.25
CA LEU A 510 -12.83 -29.38 -12.16
C LEU A 510 -12.97 -28.98 -13.64
N GLY A 511 -13.16 -27.69 -13.93
CA GLY A 511 -13.32 -27.17 -15.29
C GLY A 511 -14.75 -27.21 -15.85
N HIS A 512 -15.75 -27.57 -15.04
CA HIS A 512 -17.17 -27.51 -15.44
C HIS A 512 -17.76 -26.13 -15.11
N SER A 513 -18.69 -25.65 -15.93
CA SER A 513 -19.32 -24.35 -15.74
C SER A 513 -20.78 -24.48 -15.28
N PRO A 514 -21.07 -24.54 -13.97
CA PRO A 514 -22.43 -24.75 -13.48
C PRO A 514 -23.34 -23.54 -13.73
N LEU A 515 -22.79 -22.33 -13.77
CA LEU A 515 -23.55 -21.09 -13.87
C LEU A 515 -23.03 -20.18 -14.99
N ARG A 516 -23.96 -19.50 -15.65
CA ARG A 516 -23.70 -18.26 -16.39
C ARG A 516 -24.40 -17.11 -15.68
N GLU A 517 -23.68 -16.02 -15.50
CA GLU A 517 -24.18 -14.79 -14.93
C GLU A 517 -24.34 -13.72 -16.02
N LEU A 518 -25.50 -13.06 -16.03
CA LEU A 518 -25.71 -11.80 -16.74
C LEU A 518 -25.76 -10.67 -15.71
N ARG A 519 -24.81 -9.75 -15.78
CA ARG A 519 -24.68 -8.61 -14.86
C ARG A 519 -24.93 -7.31 -15.61
N SER A 520 -25.91 -6.53 -15.16
CA SER A 520 -26.20 -5.19 -15.66
C SER A 520 -25.79 -4.16 -14.61
N LEU A 521 -24.90 -3.25 -15.00
CA LEU A 521 -24.41 -2.15 -14.18
C LEU A 521 -24.78 -0.83 -14.85
N ARG A 522 -25.47 0.07 -14.16
CA ARG A 522 -25.83 1.40 -14.69
C ARG A 522 -25.53 2.48 -13.66
N TRP A 523 -24.94 3.59 -14.08
CA TRP A 523 -24.58 4.68 -13.18
C TRP A 523 -25.11 6.02 -13.66
N SER A 524 -25.52 6.85 -12.71
CA SER A 524 -26.01 8.21 -12.98
C SER A 524 -25.75 9.12 -11.79
N LEU A 525 -25.85 10.43 -11.99
CA LEU A 525 -25.91 11.37 -10.86
C LEU A 525 -27.15 11.08 -10.01
N LEU A 526 -27.05 11.30 -8.70
CA LEU A 526 -28.20 11.26 -7.80
C LEU A 526 -29.13 12.43 -8.16
N PRO A 527 -30.43 12.19 -8.42
CA PRO A 527 -31.39 13.27 -8.62
C PRO A 527 -31.40 14.21 -7.41
N HIS A 528 -31.65 15.50 -7.62
CA HIS A 528 -31.55 16.50 -6.55
C HIS A 528 -32.52 16.18 -5.40
N CYS A 529 -31.96 15.83 -4.24
CA CYS A 529 -32.69 15.71 -2.99
C CYS A 529 -32.68 17.09 -2.29
N GLY A 530 -33.65 17.96 -2.60
CA GLY A 530 -33.78 19.27 -1.96
C GLY A 530 -34.72 20.23 -2.69
N SER A 531 -35.67 20.83 -1.96
CA SER A 531 -36.61 21.82 -2.46
C SER A 531 -36.06 23.24 -2.34
N GLY A 532 -35.87 23.94 -3.47
CA GLY A 532 -35.64 25.39 -3.52
C GLY A 532 -34.18 25.81 -3.53
N GLY A 533 -33.79 26.58 -4.55
CA GLY A 533 -32.43 27.11 -4.70
C GLY A 533 -31.98 27.93 -3.48
N GLY A 534 -30.80 27.64 -2.97
CA GLY A 534 -30.20 28.38 -1.85
C GLY A 534 -28.96 27.72 -1.28
N ASP A 535 -29.09 26.56 -0.62
CA ASP A 535 -28.02 25.96 0.19
C ASP A 535 -27.96 24.43 0.07
N GLY A 536 -26.75 23.87 -0.08
CA GLY A 536 -26.36 22.57 0.49
C GLY A 536 -27.14 21.30 0.09
N GLY A 537 -27.50 21.11 -1.19
CA GLY A 537 -28.13 19.86 -1.65
C GLY A 537 -27.23 18.62 -1.50
N ILE A 538 -27.83 17.45 -1.34
CA ILE A 538 -27.12 16.16 -1.24
C ILE A 538 -26.36 15.88 -2.55
N SER A 539 -25.02 15.80 -2.46
CA SER A 539 -24.13 15.47 -3.58
C SER A 539 -23.82 13.98 -3.61
N GLY A 540 -24.16 13.30 -4.70
CA GLY A 540 -23.86 11.88 -4.85
C GLY A 540 -24.20 11.33 -6.22
N TRP A 541 -23.98 10.03 -6.38
CA TRP A 541 -24.31 9.29 -7.58
C TRP A 541 -24.93 7.93 -7.23
N VAL A 542 -25.56 7.30 -8.21
CA VAL A 542 -26.30 6.05 -8.05
C VAL A 542 -25.72 4.97 -8.95
N LEU A 543 -25.53 3.77 -8.41
CA LEU A 543 -25.30 2.52 -9.13
C LEU A 543 -26.58 1.68 -9.10
N SER A 544 -27.02 1.21 -10.25
CA SER A 544 -27.96 0.09 -10.36
C SER A 544 -27.15 -1.16 -10.66
N TYR A 545 -27.21 -2.14 -9.76
CA TYR A 545 -26.50 -3.41 -9.85
C TYR A 545 -27.52 -4.52 -9.95
N ARG A 546 -27.59 -5.20 -11.09
CA ARG A 546 -28.42 -6.39 -11.25
C ARG A 546 -27.58 -7.55 -11.74
N THR A 547 -27.79 -8.72 -11.15
CA THR A 547 -27.17 -9.98 -11.57
C THR A 547 -28.23 -11.07 -11.68
N THR A 548 -28.11 -11.88 -12.71
CA THR A 548 -28.99 -13.03 -13.00
C THR A 548 -28.12 -14.25 -13.24
N LEU A 549 -28.23 -15.26 -12.38
CA LEU A 549 -27.53 -16.53 -12.49
C LEU A 549 -28.44 -17.54 -13.20
N THR A 550 -27.94 -18.21 -14.22
CA THR A 550 -28.62 -19.30 -14.95
C THR A 550 -27.87 -20.61 -14.73
N ALA A 551 -28.59 -21.65 -14.29
CA ALA A 551 -28.04 -23.01 -14.22
C ALA A 551 -27.90 -23.61 -15.62
N LEU A 552 -26.69 -24.04 -16.00
CA LEU A 552 -26.39 -24.48 -17.38
C LEU A 552 -26.48 -25.99 -17.62
N ALA A 553 -26.31 -26.81 -16.58
CA ALA A 553 -26.10 -28.25 -16.72
C ALA A 553 -26.59 -29.03 -15.50
N GLY A 554 -27.87 -28.89 -15.16
CA GLY A 554 -28.50 -29.49 -13.98
C GLY A 554 -28.81 -28.46 -12.88
N PRO A 555 -29.51 -28.86 -11.82
CA PRO A 555 -29.76 -28.00 -10.68
C PRO A 555 -28.44 -27.63 -9.98
N VAL A 556 -28.36 -26.41 -9.46
CA VAL A 556 -27.20 -25.87 -8.74
C VAL A 556 -27.61 -25.41 -7.35
N SER A 557 -26.86 -25.83 -6.34
CA SER A 557 -27.06 -25.47 -4.94
C SER A 557 -26.09 -24.36 -4.51
N LEU A 558 -26.63 -23.25 -4.01
CA LEU A 558 -25.88 -22.14 -3.44
C LEU A 558 -25.92 -22.20 -1.91
N GLY A 559 -24.76 -22.10 -1.28
CA GLY A 559 -24.58 -22.13 0.16
C GLY A 559 -23.61 -21.08 0.68
N SER A 560 -23.44 -21.12 2.00
CA SER A 560 -22.53 -20.29 2.77
C SER A 560 -21.98 -21.09 3.96
N PRO A 561 -20.99 -20.57 4.70
CA PRO A 561 -20.64 -21.16 5.99
C PRO A 561 -21.84 -21.32 6.93
N GLY A 562 -22.81 -20.41 6.86
CA GLY A 562 -24.08 -20.48 7.58
C GLY A 562 -24.86 -21.75 7.29
N THR A 563 -25.10 -22.05 6.01
CA THR A 563 -25.77 -23.28 5.57
C THR A 563 -24.96 -24.54 5.86
N ASN A 564 -23.64 -24.39 6.05
CA ASN A 564 -22.72 -25.47 6.42
C ASN A 564 -22.49 -25.54 7.95
N GLY A 565 -23.33 -24.86 8.74
CA GLY A 565 -23.39 -24.99 10.20
C GLY A 565 -22.52 -24.03 11.00
N ARG A 566 -22.08 -22.91 10.41
CA ARG A 566 -21.45 -21.78 11.13
C ARG A 566 -22.50 -20.72 11.49
N PRO A 567 -22.94 -20.60 12.76
CA PRO A 567 -23.89 -19.55 13.14
C PRO A 567 -23.41 -18.15 12.74
N GLY A 568 -24.29 -17.33 12.17
CA GLY A 568 -23.96 -15.98 11.68
C GLY A 568 -23.02 -15.95 10.46
N GLY A 569 -22.71 -17.11 9.87
CA GLY A 569 -21.82 -17.25 8.72
C GLY A 569 -22.49 -17.14 7.36
N GLY A 570 -23.65 -16.50 7.25
CA GLY A 570 -24.50 -16.47 6.06
C GLY A 570 -23.99 -15.61 4.89
N TYR A 571 -22.70 -15.25 4.84
CA TYR A 571 -22.19 -14.38 3.79
C TYR A 571 -22.08 -15.10 2.44
N GLY A 572 -22.27 -14.35 1.35
CA GLY A 572 -22.27 -14.85 -0.02
C GLY A 572 -23.40 -14.24 -0.84
N GLY A 573 -23.11 -13.74 -2.04
CA GLY A 573 -24.01 -12.93 -2.85
C GLY A 573 -23.38 -11.58 -3.19
N PHE A 574 -24.18 -10.52 -3.20
CA PHE A 574 -23.72 -9.14 -3.36
C PHE A 574 -22.89 -8.74 -2.15
N PHE A 575 -21.64 -8.35 -2.34
CA PHE A 575 -20.77 -7.97 -1.23
C PHE A 575 -19.81 -6.85 -1.63
N TRP A 576 -19.66 -5.91 -0.70
CA TRP A 576 -18.80 -4.76 -0.84
C TRP A 576 -17.82 -4.69 0.33
N ARG A 577 -16.55 -4.89 0.00
CA ARG A 577 -15.43 -4.64 0.90
C ARG A 577 -15.12 -3.14 0.97
N LEU A 578 -15.30 -2.57 2.16
CA LEU A 578 -14.99 -1.17 2.44
C LEU A 578 -13.53 -1.02 2.91
N PRO A 579 -12.89 0.14 2.70
CA PRO A 579 -11.61 0.48 3.34
C PRO A 579 -11.71 0.47 4.86
N ARG A 580 -10.55 0.58 5.52
CA ARG A 580 -10.54 0.95 6.94
C ARG A 580 -11.35 2.23 7.12
N CYS A 581 -12.10 2.31 8.20
CA CYS A 581 -12.91 3.48 8.47
C CYS A 581 -13.09 3.65 9.98
N SER A 582 -13.25 4.90 10.38
CA SER A 582 -13.52 5.32 11.75
C SER A 582 -14.86 6.05 11.82
N ASP A 583 -15.37 6.22 13.04
CA ASP A 583 -16.67 6.84 13.30
C ASP A 583 -17.78 6.27 12.39
N VAL A 584 -18.01 4.95 12.52
CA VAL A 584 -18.98 4.22 11.69
C VAL A 584 -20.38 4.36 12.29
N GLN A 585 -21.31 4.85 11.49
CA GLN A 585 -22.76 4.80 11.73
C GLN A 585 -23.39 3.83 10.72
N LEU A 586 -24.05 2.80 11.25
CA LEU A 586 -24.77 1.80 10.45
C LEU A 586 -26.26 1.91 10.76
N LEU A 587 -27.07 2.28 9.77
CA LEU A 587 -28.52 2.42 9.94
C LEU A 587 -29.24 1.39 9.07
N GLY A 588 -30.34 0.85 9.59
CA GLY A 588 -31.28 0.02 8.84
C GLY A 588 -32.70 0.55 8.92
N ALA A 589 -33.53 0.12 7.97
CA ALA A 589 -34.96 0.39 7.98
C ALA A 589 -35.64 -0.08 9.29
N GLY A 590 -36.68 0.66 9.72
CA GLY A 590 -37.45 0.33 10.92
C GLY A 590 -36.75 0.68 12.23
N GLY A 591 -35.85 1.68 12.21
CA GLY A 591 -35.16 2.18 13.40
C GLY A 591 -33.94 1.38 13.83
N LYS A 592 -33.55 0.34 13.10
CA LYS A 592 -32.37 -0.50 13.42
C LYS A 592 -31.07 0.30 13.34
N GLU A 593 -30.16 0.05 14.26
CA GLU A 593 -28.85 0.72 14.31
C GLU A 593 -27.73 -0.22 14.81
N GLY A 594 -26.55 -0.12 14.20
CA GLY A 594 -25.37 -0.90 14.59
C GLY A 594 -25.34 -2.34 14.04
N GLU A 595 -24.15 -2.97 14.08
CA GLU A 595 -23.93 -4.30 13.48
C GLU A 595 -24.88 -5.36 14.08
N GLU A 596 -25.08 -5.35 15.39
CA GLU A 596 -25.92 -6.33 16.10
C GLU A 596 -27.38 -6.34 15.62
N GLU A 597 -27.94 -5.16 15.33
CA GLU A 597 -29.34 -5.04 14.91
C GLU A 597 -29.54 -5.20 13.40
N VAL A 598 -28.50 -5.00 12.58
CA VAL A 598 -28.62 -5.08 11.11
C VAL A 598 -28.11 -6.42 10.57
N HIS A 599 -27.04 -6.97 11.12
CA HIS A 599 -26.43 -8.20 10.61
C HIS A 599 -27.39 -9.39 10.74
N GLY A 600 -27.62 -10.08 9.63
CA GLY A 600 -28.55 -11.22 9.55
C GLY A 600 -30.02 -10.85 9.58
N GLN A 601 -30.36 -9.56 9.58
CA GLN A 601 -31.74 -9.11 9.54
C GLN A 601 -32.17 -8.78 8.11
N LYS A 602 -33.48 -8.89 7.88
CA LYS A 602 -34.13 -8.30 6.71
C LYS A 602 -34.40 -6.83 7.00
N ALA A 603 -34.14 -5.97 6.01
CA ALA A 603 -34.45 -4.56 6.07
C ALA A 603 -34.64 -4.04 4.65
N ASP A 604 -35.59 -3.13 4.44
CA ASP A 604 -35.88 -2.61 3.10
C ASP A 604 -34.79 -1.67 2.56
N TRP A 605 -33.87 -1.25 3.41
CA TRP A 605 -32.68 -0.49 3.08
C TRP A 605 -31.68 -0.57 4.24
N ILE A 606 -30.41 -0.35 3.94
CA ILE A 606 -29.35 -0.11 4.92
C ILE A 606 -28.46 1.04 4.45
N SER A 607 -27.82 1.74 5.39
CA SER A 607 -26.79 2.73 5.10
C SER A 607 -25.56 2.58 5.97
N TRP A 608 -24.42 2.99 5.42
CA TRP A 608 -23.14 3.04 6.09
C TRP A 608 -22.54 4.43 5.90
N SER A 609 -22.45 5.19 6.99
CA SER A 609 -21.78 6.49 7.04
C SER A 609 -20.50 6.36 7.87
N ALA A 610 -19.36 6.82 7.35
CA ALA A 610 -18.09 6.75 8.08
C ALA A 610 -17.06 7.74 7.55
N VAL A 611 -15.97 7.93 8.30
CA VAL A 611 -14.72 8.48 7.78
C VAL A 611 -13.93 7.35 7.15
N PHE A 612 -13.86 7.30 5.82
CA PHE A 612 -13.16 6.26 5.08
C PHE A 612 -11.68 6.59 4.91
N GLU A 613 -10.82 5.66 5.28
CA GLU A 613 -9.36 5.72 5.14
C GLU A 613 -8.94 5.01 3.85
N GLY A 614 -9.30 5.62 2.72
CA GLY A 614 -8.82 5.21 1.41
C GLY A 614 -7.32 5.45 1.22
N ARG A 615 -6.85 5.38 -0.02
CA ARG A 615 -5.48 5.82 -0.35
C ARG A 615 -5.29 7.30 0.03
N PRO A 616 -4.08 7.76 0.39
CA PRO A 616 -3.84 9.17 0.68
C PRO A 616 -4.31 10.09 -0.47
N GLY A 617 -5.01 11.17 -0.11
CA GLY A 617 -5.74 12.03 -1.04
C GLY A 617 -7.16 11.54 -1.39
N ALA A 618 -7.60 10.43 -0.81
CA ALA A 618 -8.95 9.87 -0.96
C ALA A 618 -9.58 9.48 0.39
N VAL A 619 -9.16 10.10 1.49
CA VAL A 619 -9.78 9.96 2.82
C VAL A 619 -10.86 11.01 2.99
N GLY A 620 -11.96 10.67 3.66
CA GLY A 620 -12.98 11.63 4.03
C GLY A 620 -14.28 10.98 4.48
N GLU A 621 -15.26 11.81 4.80
CA GLU A 621 -16.60 11.35 5.13
C GLU A 621 -17.39 10.98 3.87
N ALA A 622 -18.07 9.85 3.92
CA ALA A 622 -18.99 9.44 2.89
C ALA A 622 -20.14 8.62 3.47
N THR A 623 -21.22 8.52 2.69
CA THR A 623 -22.37 7.68 3.01
C THR A 623 -22.70 6.76 1.83
N ILE A 624 -22.88 5.47 2.13
CA ILE A 624 -23.39 4.47 1.20
C ILE A 624 -24.81 4.13 1.61
N VAL A 625 -25.77 4.16 0.69
CA VAL A 625 -27.16 3.74 0.92
C VAL A 625 -27.53 2.65 -0.06
N ILE A 626 -28.07 1.52 0.41
CA ILE A 626 -28.40 0.36 -0.42
C ILE A 626 -29.88 0.00 -0.25
N VAL A 627 -30.58 -0.14 -1.37
CA VAL A 627 -32.00 -0.53 -1.45
C VAL A 627 -32.15 -1.73 -2.40
N PRO A 628 -32.85 -2.81 -2.00
CA PRO A 628 -33.25 -3.88 -2.92
C PRO A 628 -34.16 -3.34 -4.04
N GLU A 629 -33.95 -3.76 -5.29
CA GLU A 629 -34.77 -3.33 -6.44
C GLU A 629 -36.16 -3.98 -6.49
N ASP A 630 -36.30 -5.16 -5.86
CA ASP A 630 -37.51 -5.97 -5.90
C ASP A 630 -37.71 -6.76 -4.60
N GLU A 631 -38.93 -7.27 -4.43
CA GLU A 631 -39.32 -8.05 -3.25
C GLU A 631 -38.49 -9.33 -3.10
N GLU A 632 -38.07 -9.95 -4.22
CA GLU A 632 -37.25 -11.15 -4.18
C GLU A 632 -35.89 -10.86 -3.57
N THR A 633 -35.22 -9.79 -4.01
CA THR A 633 -33.97 -9.32 -3.40
C THR A 633 -34.17 -8.88 -1.95
N GLY A 634 -35.30 -8.23 -1.63
CA GLY A 634 -35.63 -7.79 -0.27
C GLY A 634 -35.86 -8.92 0.74
N ARG A 635 -35.95 -10.18 0.29
CA ARG A 635 -36.05 -11.36 1.18
C ARG A 635 -34.70 -11.81 1.72
N ASP A 636 -33.60 -11.43 1.06
CA ASP A 636 -32.25 -11.75 1.52
C ASP A 636 -31.97 -11.04 2.85
N ARG A 637 -31.06 -11.63 3.64
CA ARG A 637 -30.60 -11.03 4.91
C ARG A 637 -29.35 -10.20 4.66
N TRP A 638 -29.21 -9.07 5.34
CA TRP A 638 -28.03 -8.23 5.22
C TRP A 638 -26.82 -8.84 5.93
N VAL A 639 -25.67 -8.80 5.26
CA VAL A 639 -24.36 -9.16 5.79
C VAL A 639 -23.64 -7.86 6.07
N VAL A 640 -23.37 -7.57 7.34
CA VAL A 640 -22.61 -6.39 7.74
C VAL A 640 -21.55 -6.82 8.73
N ARG A 641 -20.35 -6.27 8.56
CA ARG A 641 -19.22 -6.44 9.46
C ARG A 641 -18.60 -5.06 9.66
N ARG A 642 -18.42 -4.67 10.92
CA ARG A 642 -17.73 -3.47 11.37
C ARG A 642 -16.58 -3.84 12.29
N GLU A 643 -16.84 -4.70 13.29
CA GLU A 643 -15.87 -4.98 14.35
C GLU A 643 -14.67 -5.81 13.85
N THR A 644 -14.95 -6.82 13.02
CA THR A 644 -13.91 -7.69 12.50
C THR A 644 -13.22 -7.08 11.29
N TYR A 645 -14.02 -6.56 10.36
CA TYR A 645 -13.55 -5.94 9.13
C TYR A 645 -14.69 -5.10 8.52
N PRO A 646 -14.42 -3.97 7.84
CA PRO A 646 -15.48 -3.18 7.19
C PRO A 646 -16.07 -3.86 5.95
N GLY A 647 -17.34 -4.24 5.98
CA GLY A 647 -18.00 -4.88 4.83
C GLY A 647 -19.52 -4.86 4.92
N ILE A 648 -20.17 -4.70 3.78
CA ILE A 648 -21.61 -4.57 3.63
C ILE A 648 -22.08 -5.39 2.41
N GLY A 649 -23.17 -6.14 2.54
CA GLY A 649 -23.62 -7.02 1.47
C GLY A 649 -24.96 -7.71 1.77
N SER A 650 -25.43 -8.53 0.83
CA SER A 650 -26.67 -9.29 0.91
C SER A 650 -26.41 -10.78 0.72
N ALA A 651 -27.03 -11.59 1.57
CA ALA A 651 -26.86 -13.04 1.59
C ALA A 651 -27.88 -13.76 0.70
N VAL A 652 -27.41 -14.42 -0.36
CA VAL A 652 -28.28 -15.32 -1.14
C VAL A 652 -28.58 -16.62 -0.40
N ALA A 653 -27.73 -17.05 0.52
CA ALA A 653 -27.94 -18.26 1.33
C ALA A 653 -27.46 -18.03 2.77
N TRP A 654 -28.40 -17.95 3.72
CA TRP A 654 -28.09 -17.64 5.12
C TRP A 654 -28.10 -18.86 6.03
N GLU A 655 -29.28 -19.41 6.31
CA GLU A 655 -29.51 -20.64 7.09
C GLU A 655 -29.78 -21.84 6.17
N GLU A 656 -30.53 -21.59 5.09
CA GLU A 656 -30.90 -22.60 4.10
C GLU A 656 -30.16 -22.35 2.79
N ARG A 657 -29.85 -23.44 2.09
CA ARG A 657 -29.29 -23.40 0.74
C ARG A 657 -30.33 -22.87 -0.24
N THR A 658 -29.87 -22.16 -1.26
CA THR A 658 -30.72 -21.69 -2.35
C THR A 658 -30.48 -22.53 -3.59
N GLU A 659 -31.53 -23.15 -4.08
CA GLU A 659 -31.48 -24.04 -5.24
C GLU A 659 -31.91 -23.31 -6.50
N ILE A 660 -31.11 -23.43 -7.56
CA ILE A 660 -31.46 -23.00 -8.92
C ILE A 660 -31.72 -24.25 -9.72
N ALA A 661 -32.99 -24.50 -10.08
CA ALA A 661 -33.34 -25.65 -10.91
C ALA A 661 -32.72 -25.54 -12.32
N ASP A 662 -32.53 -26.68 -12.99
CA ASP A 662 -31.91 -26.75 -14.32
C ASP A 662 -32.60 -25.82 -15.34
N GLY A 663 -31.81 -25.00 -16.03
CA GLY A 663 -32.28 -24.00 -16.98
C GLY A 663 -33.12 -22.85 -16.37
N ARG A 664 -33.20 -22.75 -15.04
CA ARG A 664 -33.88 -21.65 -14.34
C ARG A 664 -32.88 -20.60 -13.89
N GLU A 665 -33.44 -19.45 -13.52
CA GLU A 665 -32.70 -18.25 -13.17
C GLU A 665 -32.93 -17.84 -11.73
N LEU A 666 -31.90 -17.28 -11.10
CA LEU A 666 -31.96 -16.55 -9.84
C LEU A 666 -31.48 -15.12 -10.08
N SER A 667 -32.29 -14.11 -9.74
CA SER A 667 -31.94 -12.71 -9.97
C SER A 667 -31.86 -11.91 -8.67
N ARG A 668 -30.89 -11.01 -8.58
CA ARG A 668 -30.76 -10.03 -7.49
C ARG A 668 -30.47 -8.65 -8.06
N GLY A 669 -31.18 -7.64 -7.55
CA GLY A 669 -31.07 -6.24 -8.00
C GLY A 669 -30.94 -5.28 -6.83
N PHE A 670 -29.99 -4.36 -6.90
CA PHE A 670 -29.70 -3.37 -5.87
C PHE A 670 -29.54 -1.98 -6.48
N ARG A 671 -30.13 -0.98 -5.82
CA ARG A 671 -29.82 0.44 -6.05
C ARG A 671 -28.95 0.93 -4.92
N VAL A 672 -27.83 1.53 -5.29
CA VAL A 672 -26.82 2.00 -4.36
C VAL A 672 -26.62 3.49 -4.60
N ALA A 673 -26.75 4.32 -3.57
CA ALA A 673 -26.27 5.69 -3.60
C ALA A 673 -24.91 5.78 -2.91
N VAL A 674 -23.99 6.54 -3.51
CA VAL A 674 -22.70 6.90 -2.94
C VAL A 674 -22.64 8.41 -2.83
N VAL A 675 -22.53 8.90 -1.61
CA VAL A 675 -22.77 10.30 -1.25
C VAL A 675 -21.56 10.88 -0.55
N ASP A 676 -21.23 12.13 -0.88
CA ASP A 676 -20.26 12.93 -0.15
C ASP A 676 -20.78 13.26 1.25
N GLY A 677 -19.93 13.10 2.27
CA GLY A 677 -20.25 13.45 3.65
C GLY A 677 -21.05 12.40 4.40
N ARG A 678 -21.18 12.63 5.71
CA ARG A 678 -22.03 11.86 6.61
C ARG A 678 -23.49 12.29 6.46
N MET A 679 -24.41 11.33 6.60
CA MET A 679 -25.85 11.57 6.61
C MET A 679 -26.49 11.07 7.89
N GLU A 680 -27.45 11.83 8.39
CA GLU A 680 -28.35 11.38 9.44
C GLU A 680 -29.54 10.60 8.87
N ARG A 681 -30.27 9.87 9.73
CA ARG A 681 -31.37 8.98 9.33
C ARG A 681 -32.40 9.65 8.41
N ASP A 682 -32.86 10.85 8.74
CA ASP A 682 -33.86 11.58 7.95
C ASP A 682 -33.36 11.92 6.53
N GLU A 683 -32.05 12.09 6.36
CA GLU A 683 -31.43 12.36 5.06
C GLU A 683 -31.28 11.07 4.25
N VAL A 684 -30.88 9.98 4.92
CA VAL A 684 -30.86 8.63 4.32
C VAL A 684 -32.24 8.24 3.82
N GLU A 685 -33.30 8.47 4.60
CA GLU A 685 -34.68 8.14 4.22
C GLU A 685 -35.12 8.92 2.96
N LYS A 686 -34.75 10.19 2.82
CA LYS A 686 -34.99 10.97 1.58
C LYS A 686 -34.27 10.37 0.38
N VAL A 687 -33.01 9.95 0.55
CA VAL A 687 -32.25 9.28 -0.52
C VAL A 687 -32.92 7.95 -0.90
N VAL A 688 -33.40 7.17 0.08
CA VAL A 688 -34.13 5.92 -0.16
C VAL A 688 -35.40 6.16 -0.98
N GLU A 689 -36.17 7.21 -0.69
CA GLU A 689 -37.35 7.58 -1.48
C GLU A 689 -36.98 7.85 -2.96
N VAL A 690 -35.93 8.64 -3.21
CA VAL A 690 -35.44 8.93 -4.56
C VAL A 690 -34.98 7.66 -5.29
N LEU A 691 -34.26 6.76 -4.59
CA LEU A 691 -33.84 5.49 -5.15
C LEU A 691 -35.05 4.63 -5.55
N ARG A 692 -36.12 4.58 -4.74
CA ARG A 692 -37.34 3.82 -5.02
C ARG A 692 -38.18 4.41 -6.16
N GLU A 693 -38.33 5.74 -6.22
CA GLU A 693 -39.13 6.39 -7.25
C GLU A 693 -38.58 6.14 -8.66
N SER A 694 -37.25 6.15 -8.80
CA SER A 694 -36.58 5.87 -10.06
C SER A 694 -36.81 4.44 -10.58
N THR A 695 -37.14 3.49 -9.69
CA THR A 695 -37.51 2.10 -10.04
C THR A 695 -38.90 2.02 -10.69
N SER A 696 -39.83 2.88 -10.28
CA SER A 696 -41.21 2.87 -10.81
C SER A 696 -41.33 3.42 -12.24
N LYS A 697 -40.53 4.42 -12.60
CA LYS A 697 -40.49 5.01 -13.97
C LYS A 697 -39.81 4.11 -15.01
N GLY A 698 -38.93 3.19 -14.59
CA GLY A 698 -38.30 2.21 -15.48
C GLY A 698 -39.22 1.08 -15.93
N ARG A 699 -40.20 0.69 -15.10
CA ARG A 699 -41.17 -0.38 -15.42
C ARG A 699 -42.32 0.06 -16.34
N SER A 700 -42.55 1.36 -16.53
CA SER A 700 -43.62 1.88 -17.40
C SER A 700 -43.18 2.11 -18.86
N SER A 701 -41.92 1.84 -19.21
CA SER A 701 -41.36 2.05 -20.55
C SER A 701 -40.75 0.80 -21.21
N SER A 702 -41.00 -0.40 -20.65
CA SER A 702 -40.69 -1.69 -21.26
C SER A 702 -41.91 -2.34 -21.90
#